data_AF-A0A821BT27-F1
#
_entry.id   AF-A0A821BT27-F1
#
_cell.length_a   1.000
_cell.length_b   1.000
_cell.length_c   1.000
_cell.angle_alpha   90.00
_cell.angle_beta   90.00
_cell.angle_gamma   90.00
#
_symmetry.space_group_name_H-M   'P 1'
#
loop_
_entity.id
_entity.type
_entity.pdbx_description
1 polymer ?
#
loop_
_entity_poly.entity_id
_entity_poly.type
_entity_poly.pdbx_seq_one_letter_code
_entity_poly.pdbx_strand_id
1 'polypeptide(L)'
;MSSLLLPLSLGVFTIVITFQQQSAAQRQRIEDRDAAELQRAEDRNASRLQREQDKQEAELLRKQEKDLDKQRYENGRFDAYIQQMGKLLKESNGSIMSSQVTATLARIETLNIFRQLDPQRNVQIIRFLYEAKQLTDTPENPSLDLSTAKLLKIDFRDAAVNEKQLDQLSLRGIFLLKATFIGIKMSNINFSRTKFDTTNFSLAEIHDADFSFAEFYNTSFTSTSFSSTIFAEATFKNVNFSCKNIRDVDFKHSTLAHADFSFSVVYNADFSSASLENVNFSHTLLFNPKFPSATLKGVDFSLAELYNPDFSNAQLTNLNFASTNLIVANVTGAKVFNTNFHQSSGVASIFNYTSLSDCDFWHSNLKHAVFYKANLNQVNFSRANLYKTNFTYANMAKSELNNTLSIQDAILPNETSAHDENLVKDGQADCNISHISGWTLSNGNITTVISNKSSSNCQFALQSLSIGATMYQRVSLSDKWDSNFWTHSEAVLSAKMSTGVLIDLKGLQKNNSVSSKETLSSNEEQINLLLHNDIWELEVFIKFNATASHSNMNNYWCDDIKLYIIYGTYLELRQVNIPANATWNQNGVTIAGGHGQGTATDQLFLSRGLFVDGDQTVVIADYWNHRIMQWKNGDTTNGQVVAGGNGEGKGLHQLQYPTDVLIGKEADSLIICDRMNERVVQWSRLSGTTQGEILIDNIDCFGLAMDEHRYLYVSDYVKHEVRRYQLGEKNGTLVAGGNGKGNDTNQLNEPAYLFVDRKQTVYVSDHYNHRVMKWNKGAKEGIVAAGGQGEGSALTQLKNPNGIFVDTLGTLYVADTYNHRVMRWTQGDKIQGTVIVGGNGKGEGANQFSGPYGFSFDRQDNLYVVDMNNDRVQRFSIE
;
A
#
# COMPACT_ATOMS: atom_id res chain seq x y z
N MET A 1 64.36 -72.76 71.97
CA MET A 1 63.22 -72.68 72.90
C MET A 1 62.46 -71.41 72.57
N SER A 2 61.49 -71.52 71.68
CA SER A 2 60.84 -70.41 71.01
C SER A 2 59.40 -70.81 70.71
N SER A 3 58.54 -70.77 71.74
CA SER A 3 57.09 -70.96 71.58
C SER A 3 56.34 -70.77 72.91
N LEU A 4 56.31 -69.55 73.46
CA LEU A 4 55.40 -69.21 74.56
C LEU A 4 54.91 -67.74 74.54
N LEU A 5 54.98 -67.08 73.39
CA LEU A 5 54.61 -65.67 73.20
C LEU A 5 53.25 -65.44 72.50
N LEU A 6 52.39 -66.46 72.38
CA LEU A 6 51.16 -66.38 71.58
C LEU A 6 49.77 -66.35 72.29
N PRO A 7 49.57 -66.53 73.61
CA PRO A 7 48.21 -66.41 74.18
C PRO A 7 47.86 -65.04 74.79
N LEU A 8 48.84 -64.20 75.13
CA LEU A 8 48.59 -62.95 75.90
C LEU A 8 48.24 -61.73 75.03
N SER A 9 48.54 -61.74 73.73
CA SER A 9 48.21 -60.64 72.82
C SER A 9 46.77 -60.69 72.28
N LEU A 10 46.16 -61.88 72.16
CA LEU A 10 44.77 -62.02 71.67
C LEU A 10 43.72 -61.60 72.71
N GLY A 11 43.95 -61.88 74.00
CA GLY A 11 42.97 -61.58 75.07
C GLY A 11 42.77 -60.08 75.30
N VAL A 12 43.86 -59.29 75.27
CA VAL A 12 43.80 -57.84 75.47
C VAL A 12 43.22 -57.12 74.24
N PHE A 13 43.55 -57.58 73.02
CA PHE A 13 42.96 -57.04 71.79
C PHE A 13 41.44 -57.26 71.72
N THR A 14 40.96 -58.43 72.16
CA THR A 14 39.53 -58.76 72.11
C THR A 14 38.70 -57.90 73.08
N ILE A 15 39.23 -57.61 74.27
CA ILE A 15 38.56 -56.77 75.29
C ILE A 15 38.53 -55.30 74.87
N VAL A 16 39.60 -54.77 74.28
CA VAL A 16 39.65 -53.37 73.79
C VAL A 16 38.68 -53.17 72.62
N ILE A 17 38.58 -54.14 71.70
CA ILE A 17 37.62 -54.08 70.58
C ILE A 17 36.17 -54.13 71.09
N THR A 18 35.84 -54.97 72.08
CA THR A 18 34.48 -55.05 72.62
C THR A 18 34.07 -53.78 73.39
N PHE A 19 34.98 -53.18 74.15
CA PHE A 19 34.71 -51.89 74.82
C PHE A 19 34.56 -50.74 73.82
N GLN A 20 35.39 -50.69 72.78
CA GLN A 20 35.25 -49.70 71.71
C GLN A 20 33.92 -49.87 70.96
N GLN A 21 33.53 -51.11 70.64
CA GLN A 21 32.25 -51.42 69.99
C GLN A 21 31.03 -51.07 70.87
N GLN A 22 31.07 -51.34 72.18
CA GLN A 22 30.00 -50.95 73.09
C GLN A 22 29.90 -49.42 73.26
N SER A 23 31.03 -48.72 73.35
CA SER A 23 31.05 -47.26 73.46
C SER A 23 30.56 -46.58 72.17
N ALA A 24 30.89 -47.13 71.00
CA ALA A 24 30.41 -46.66 69.71
C ALA A 24 28.91 -46.90 69.56
N ALA A 25 28.41 -48.08 69.96
CA ALA A 25 26.98 -48.39 69.93
C ALA A 25 26.16 -47.51 70.90
N GLN A 26 26.72 -47.09 72.04
CA GLN A 26 26.06 -46.14 72.93
C GLN A 26 26.02 -44.72 72.36
N ARG A 27 27.11 -44.25 71.73
CA ARG A 27 27.14 -42.94 71.06
C ARG A 27 26.11 -42.87 69.93
N GLN A 28 26.05 -43.92 69.09
CA GLN A 28 25.07 -44.03 68.01
C GLN A 28 23.62 -43.93 68.54
N ARG A 29 23.30 -44.62 69.64
CA ARG A 29 21.95 -44.57 70.23
C ARG A 29 21.57 -43.20 70.78
N ILE A 30 22.54 -42.44 71.29
CA ILE A 30 22.31 -41.08 71.78
C ILE A 30 22.11 -40.15 70.59
N GLU A 31 22.94 -40.25 69.56
CA GLU A 31 22.81 -39.48 68.32
C GLU A 31 21.46 -39.76 67.62
N ASP A 32 21.04 -41.03 67.53
CA ASP A 32 19.74 -41.40 66.95
C ASP A 32 18.56 -40.84 67.77
N ARG A 33 18.69 -40.81 69.10
CA ARG A 33 17.65 -40.26 69.99
C ARG A 33 17.56 -38.74 69.86
N ASP A 34 18.69 -38.06 69.84
CA ASP A 34 18.76 -36.61 69.74
C ASP A 34 18.32 -36.16 68.33
N ALA A 35 18.63 -36.92 67.27
CA ALA A 35 18.11 -36.73 65.92
C ALA A 35 16.58 -36.91 65.87
N ALA A 36 16.04 -37.93 66.56
CA ALA A 36 14.59 -38.14 66.64
C ALA A 36 13.86 -37.03 67.43
N GLU A 37 14.49 -36.48 68.47
CA GLU A 37 13.93 -35.33 69.20
C GLU A 37 13.99 -34.03 68.39
N LEU A 38 15.07 -33.81 67.63
CA LEU A 38 15.21 -32.69 66.73
C LEU A 38 14.15 -32.73 65.62
N GLN A 39 13.96 -33.89 64.99
CA GLN A 39 12.93 -34.08 63.96
C GLN A 39 11.53 -33.78 64.52
N ARG A 40 11.20 -34.27 65.72
CA ARG A 40 9.93 -33.97 66.38
C ARG A 40 9.78 -32.48 66.72
N ALA A 41 10.87 -31.77 67.02
CA ALA A 41 10.85 -30.33 67.26
C ALA A 41 10.61 -29.54 65.96
N GLU A 42 11.24 -29.96 64.86
CA GLU A 42 11.04 -29.40 63.52
C GLU A 42 9.60 -29.62 63.04
N ASP A 43 9.04 -30.82 63.20
CA ASP A 43 7.65 -31.13 62.82
C ASP A 43 6.65 -30.27 63.62
N ARG A 44 6.92 -30.02 64.90
CA ARG A 44 6.11 -29.12 65.75
C ARG A 44 6.21 -27.66 65.31
N ASN A 45 7.40 -27.21 64.91
CA ASN A 45 7.60 -25.86 64.42
C ASN A 45 6.96 -25.65 63.05
N ALA A 46 7.09 -26.61 62.13
CA ALA A 46 6.40 -26.62 60.85
C ALA A 46 4.87 -26.58 61.03
N SER A 47 4.35 -27.39 61.96
CA SER A 47 2.91 -27.39 62.29
C SER A 47 2.44 -26.05 62.89
N ARG A 48 3.29 -25.36 63.66
CA ARG A 48 2.98 -24.02 64.20
C ARG A 48 2.98 -22.97 63.11
N LEU A 49 3.99 -22.97 62.24
CA LEU A 49 4.11 -22.03 61.13
C LEU A 49 2.92 -22.17 60.16
N GLN A 50 2.52 -23.41 59.85
CA GLN A 50 1.35 -23.68 59.01
C GLN A 50 0.08 -23.09 59.62
N ARG A 51 -0.16 -23.30 60.93
CA ARG A 51 -1.33 -22.73 61.61
C ARG A 51 -1.32 -21.21 61.63
N GLU A 52 -0.15 -20.59 61.67
CA GLU A 52 0.01 -19.14 61.68
C GLU A 52 -0.26 -18.54 60.29
N GLN A 53 0.18 -19.23 59.23
CA GLN A 53 -0.16 -18.93 57.84
C GLN A 53 -1.66 -19.08 57.58
N ASP A 54 -2.26 -20.21 57.98
CA ASP A 54 -3.70 -20.47 57.83
C ASP A 54 -4.53 -19.40 58.56
N LYS A 55 -4.05 -18.93 59.72
CA LYS A 55 -4.71 -17.86 60.49
C LYS A 55 -4.63 -16.51 59.79
N GLN A 56 -3.48 -16.15 59.21
CA GLN A 56 -3.32 -14.92 58.44
C GLN A 56 -4.18 -14.92 57.17
N GLU A 57 -4.25 -16.06 56.47
CA GLU A 57 -5.08 -16.24 55.29
C GLU A 57 -6.57 -16.13 55.62
N ALA A 58 -7.01 -16.77 56.71
CA ALA A 58 -8.39 -16.66 57.19
C ALA A 58 -8.77 -15.23 57.60
N GLU A 59 -7.83 -14.46 58.16
CA GLU A 59 -8.07 -13.06 58.56
C GLU A 59 -8.15 -12.13 57.34
N LEU A 60 -7.33 -12.38 56.31
CA LEU A 60 -7.42 -11.69 55.02
C LEU A 60 -8.76 -11.97 54.32
N LEU A 61 -9.18 -13.24 54.29
CA LEU A 61 -10.47 -13.66 53.71
C LEU A 61 -11.65 -13.00 54.43
N ARG A 62 -11.64 -12.95 55.77
CA ARG A 62 -12.69 -12.23 56.54
C ARG A 62 -12.74 -10.74 56.25
N LYS A 63 -11.59 -10.11 56.03
CA LYS A 63 -11.53 -8.69 55.68
C LYS A 63 -12.10 -8.46 54.27
N GLN A 64 -11.73 -9.30 53.31
CA GLN A 64 -12.28 -9.28 51.96
C GLN A 64 -13.79 -9.51 51.96
N GLU A 65 -14.29 -10.47 52.76
CA GLU A 65 -15.72 -10.78 52.87
C GLU A 65 -16.52 -9.61 53.45
N LYS A 66 -16.00 -8.92 54.48
CA LYS A 66 -16.59 -7.68 55.01
C LYS A 66 -16.64 -6.54 54.00
N ASP A 67 -15.56 -6.35 53.23
CA ASP A 67 -15.52 -5.33 52.18
C ASP A 67 -16.52 -5.67 51.06
N LEU A 68 -16.66 -6.96 50.73
CA LEU A 68 -17.62 -7.47 49.75
C LEU A 68 -19.07 -7.28 50.21
N ASP A 69 -19.36 -7.53 51.49
CA ASP A 69 -20.69 -7.33 52.07
C ASP A 69 -21.07 -5.85 52.15
N LYS A 70 -20.11 -4.98 52.47
CA LYS A 70 -20.31 -3.53 52.41
C LYS A 70 -20.63 -3.07 50.98
N GLN A 71 -19.88 -3.56 50.00
CA GLN A 71 -20.17 -3.31 48.58
C GLN A 71 -21.55 -3.84 48.18
N ARG A 72 -21.92 -5.07 48.56
CA ARG A 72 -23.24 -5.66 48.29
C ARG A 72 -24.38 -4.83 48.86
N TYR A 73 -24.21 -4.30 50.08
CA TYR A 73 -25.21 -3.44 50.73
C TYR A 73 -25.40 -2.10 50.02
N GLU A 74 -24.30 -1.41 49.69
CA GLU A 74 -24.35 -0.15 48.93
C GLU A 74 -24.95 -0.35 47.54
N ASN A 75 -24.58 -1.46 46.88
CA ASN A 75 -25.11 -1.88 45.58
C ASN A 75 -26.62 -2.18 45.60
N GLY A 76 -27.13 -2.89 46.61
CA GLY A 76 -28.56 -3.19 46.73
C GLY A 76 -29.42 -1.93 46.93
N ARG A 77 -28.87 -0.92 47.62
CA ARG A 77 -29.54 0.38 47.77
C ARG A 77 -29.61 1.15 46.45
N PHE A 78 -28.60 1.00 45.61
CA PHE A 78 -28.52 1.65 44.30
C PHE A 78 -29.46 0.97 43.28
N ASP A 79 -29.51 -0.36 43.24
CA ASP A 79 -30.42 -1.11 42.36
C ASP A 79 -31.89 -0.79 42.67
N ALA A 80 -32.25 -0.68 43.96
CA ALA A 80 -33.58 -0.24 44.38
C ALA A 80 -33.92 1.18 43.90
N TYR A 81 -32.93 2.07 43.83
CA TYR A 81 -33.08 3.43 43.34
C TYR A 81 -33.34 3.48 41.82
N ILE A 82 -32.58 2.70 41.04
CA ILE A 82 -32.79 2.56 39.59
C ILE A 82 -34.18 1.97 39.28
N GLN A 83 -34.62 0.95 40.02
CA GLN A 83 -35.97 0.39 39.86
C GLN A 83 -37.07 1.41 40.17
N GLN A 84 -36.92 2.18 41.24
CA GLN A 84 -37.87 3.24 41.60
C GLN A 84 -37.95 4.31 40.52
N MET A 85 -36.81 4.71 39.93
CA MET A 85 -36.76 5.67 38.84
C MET A 85 -37.35 5.13 37.52
N GLY A 86 -37.05 3.89 37.15
CA GLY A 86 -37.65 3.26 35.96
C GLY A 86 -39.17 3.15 36.04
N LYS A 87 -39.72 2.99 37.25
CA LYS A 87 -41.16 3.07 37.50
C LYS A 87 -41.72 4.48 37.31
N LEU A 88 -41.05 5.49 37.87
CA LEU A 88 -41.45 6.91 37.73
C LEU A 88 -41.43 7.38 36.28
N LEU A 89 -40.43 6.95 35.48
CA LEU A 89 -40.35 7.30 34.05
C LEU A 89 -41.49 6.69 33.24
N LYS A 90 -41.83 5.41 33.50
CA LYS A 90 -42.98 4.72 32.85
C LYS A 90 -44.33 5.35 33.20
N GLU A 91 -44.46 5.91 34.40
CA GLU A 91 -45.70 6.56 34.86
C GLU A 91 -45.89 7.98 34.30
N SER A 92 -44.82 8.62 33.80
CA SER A 92 -44.85 10.03 33.38
C SER A 92 -45.39 10.32 31.96
N ASN A 93 -45.58 9.29 31.12
CA ASN A 93 -46.07 9.41 29.72
C ASN A 93 -45.45 10.56 28.90
N GLY A 94 -44.22 10.98 29.20
CA GLY A 94 -43.51 12.04 28.49
C GLY A 94 -43.99 13.47 28.76
N SER A 95 -44.78 13.74 29.81
CA SER A 95 -45.19 15.12 30.15
C SER A 95 -44.67 15.58 31.52
N ILE A 96 -43.95 16.71 31.48
CA ILE A 96 -43.51 17.61 32.56
C ILE A 96 -42.74 16.94 33.72
N MET A 97 -41.45 17.29 33.80
CA MET A 97 -40.53 17.03 34.89
C MET A 97 -41.17 17.27 36.26
N SER A 98 -41.43 16.21 37.03
CA SER A 98 -41.67 16.38 38.45
C SER A 98 -40.36 16.80 39.11
N SER A 99 -40.43 17.69 40.10
CA SER A 99 -39.26 18.14 40.89
C SER A 99 -38.45 16.98 41.50
N GLN A 100 -39.05 15.79 41.61
CA GLN A 100 -38.42 14.56 42.05
C GLN A 100 -37.49 13.95 40.99
N VAL A 101 -37.80 14.05 39.69
CA VAL A 101 -36.92 13.58 38.59
C VAL A 101 -35.68 14.48 38.49
N THR A 102 -35.87 15.79 38.58
CA THR A 102 -34.78 16.79 38.57
C THR A 102 -33.87 16.67 39.79
N ALA A 103 -34.44 16.53 41.00
CA ALA A 103 -33.66 16.32 42.22
C ALA A 103 -32.90 14.97 42.24
N THR A 104 -33.37 14.01 41.45
CA THR A 104 -32.73 12.70 41.31
C THR A 104 -31.60 12.70 40.28
N LEU A 105 -31.78 13.38 39.14
CA LEU A 105 -30.70 13.67 38.19
C LEU A 105 -29.54 14.40 38.89
N ALA A 106 -29.85 15.42 39.69
CA ALA A 106 -28.88 16.15 40.51
C ALA A 106 -28.15 15.28 41.56
N ARG A 107 -28.73 14.13 41.98
CA ARG A 107 -28.06 13.17 42.88
C ARG A 107 -27.14 12.20 42.13
N ILE A 108 -27.47 11.85 40.88
CA ILE A 108 -26.64 10.98 40.01
C ILE A 108 -25.46 11.77 39.42
N GLU A 109 -25.58 13.09 39.25
CA GLU A 109 -24.48 14.01 38.88
C GLU A 109 -23.28 13.97 39.84
N THR A 110 -23.40 13.29 40.99
CA THR A 110 -22.28 13.12 41.91
C THR A 110 -21.35 11.99 41.43
N LEU A 111 -20.32 12.38 40.66
CA LEU A 111 -19.14 11.63 40.18
C LEU A 111 -18.54 10.55 41.10
N ASN A 112 -18.80 10.62 42.40
CA ASN A 112 -18.32 9.65 43.38
C ASN A 112 -19.01 8.28 43.28
N ILE A 113 -20.22 8.21 42.73
CA ILE A 113 -20.99 6.95 42.66
C ILE A 113 -20.43 6.00 41.59
N PHE A 114 -20.09 6.48 40.39
CA PHE A 114 -19.51 5.65 39.31
C PHE A 114 -18.20 4.97 39.70
N ARG A 115 -17.45 5.55 40.65
CA ARG A 115 -16.21 4.96 41.18
C ARG A 115 -16.43 3.79 42.13
N GLN A 116 -17.64 3.67 42.69
CA GLN A 116 -17.99 2.67 43.70
C GLN A 116 -18.77 1.48 43.11
N LEU A 117 -19.32 1.65 41.92
CA LEU A 117 -20.12 0.65 41.24
C LEU A 117 -19.27 -0.27 40.36
N ASP A 118 -19.73 -1.52 40.21
CA ASP A 118 -19.09 -2.47 39.31
C ASP A 118 -19.28 -2.08 37.82
N PRO A 119 -18.42 -2.60 36.92
CA PRO A 119 -18.46 -2.24 35.51
C PRO A 119 -19.79 -2.45 34.79
N GLN A 120 -20.55 -3.51 35.12
CA GLN A 120 -21.82 -3.81 34.48
C GLN A 120 -22.90 -2.80 34.88
N ARG A 121 -22.89 -2.36 36.13
CA ARG A 121 -23.79 -1.29 36.60
C ARG A 121 -23.47 0.08 35.99
N ASN A 122 -22.19 0.40 35.78
CA ASN A 122 -21.82 1.65 35.12
C ASN A 122 -22.41 1.76 33.70
N VAL A 123 -22.43 0.66 32.95
CA VAL A 123 -23.11 0.58 31.64
C VAL A 123 -24.61 0.84 31.77
N GLN A 124 -25.28 0.18 32.73
CA GLN A 124 -26.72 0.35 32.94
C GLN A 124 -27.08 1.80 33.30
N ILE A 125 -26.20 2.50 34.03
CA ILE A 125 -26.40 3.91 34.37
C ILE A 125 -26.16 4.82 33.18
N ILE A 126 -25.13 4.56 32.35
CA ILE A 126 -24.90 5.30 31.11
C ILE A 126 -26.13 5.18 30.19
N ARG A 127 -26.68 3.95 30.08
CA ARG A 127 -27.94 3.70 29.36
C ARG A 127 -29.12 4.43 29.99
N PHE A 128 -29.28 4.37 31.30
CA PHE A 128 -30.36 5.05 32.02
C PHE A 128 -30.30 6.57 31.83
N LEU A 129 -29.12 7.17 31.94
CA LEU A 129 -28.92 8.60 31.72
C LEU A 129 -29.26 9.01 30.28
N TYR A 130 -28.97 8.15 29.30
CA TYR A 130 -29.40 8.35 27.91
C TYR A 130 -30.92 8.23 27.74
N GLU A 131 -31.56 7.20 28.29
CA GLU A 131 -33.03 7.04 28.25
C GLU A 131 -33.75 8.20 28.95
N ALA A 132 -33.20 8.71 30.06
CA ALA A 132 -33.68 9.91 30.74
C ALA A 132 -33.45 11.19 29.91
N LYS A 133 -32.36 11.26 29.13
CA LYS A 133 -32.06 12.37 28.22
C LYS A 133 -33.07 12.49 27.07
N GLN A 134 -33.47 11.37 26.48
CA GLN A 134 -34.55 11.32 25.47
C GLN A 134 -35.89 11.90 25.98
N LEU A 135 -36.07 11.99 27.30
CA LEU A 135 -37.26 12.53 27.95
C LEU A 135 -37.10 14.01 28.38
N THR A 136 -35.94 14.64 28.17
CA THR A 136 -35.60 15.96 28.76
C THR A 136 -35.05 17.00 27.78
N ASP A 137 -34.96 16.74 26.48
CA ASP A 137 -34.46 17.72 25.50
C ASP A 137 -35.38 18.96 25.41
N THR A 138 -34.96 20.03 26.08
CA THR A 138 -35.31 21.43 25.76
C THR A 138 -34.01 22.24 25.65
N PRO A 139 -33.96 23.29 24.81
CA PRO A 139 -32.72 24.03 24.49
C PRO A 139 -32.04 24.74 25.67
N GLU A 140 -32.67 24.77 26.84
CA GLU A 140 -32.31 25.66 27.97
C GLU A 140 -31.52 24.96 29.09
N ASN A 141 -31.27 23.65 29.00
CA ASN A 141 -30.58 22.90 30.05
C ASN A 141 -29.29 22.25 29.50
N PRO A 142 -28.09 22.61 30.00
CA PRO A 142 -26.84 22.13 29.42
C PRO A 142 -26.73 20.61 29.54
N SER A 143 -26.20 20.01 28.47
CA SER A 143 -25.87 18.59 28.35
C SER A 143 -25.22 18.04 29.62
N LEU A 144 -25.69 16.89 30.09
CA LEU A 144 -25.05 16.12 31.16
C LEU A 144 -23.52 16.08 30.95
N ASP A 145 -22.77 16.81 31.79
CA ASP A 145 -21.33 16.92 31.68
C ASP A 145 -20.65 15.73 32.37
N LEU A 146 -20.39 14.68 31.60
CA LEU A 146 -19.62 13.52 32.05
C LEU A 146 -18.11 13.71 31.88
N SER A 147 -17.62 14.93 31.57
CA SER A 147 -16.20 15.17 31.27
C SER A 147 -15.24 14.86 32.41
N THR A 148 -15.78 14.76 33.63
CA THR A 148 -15.03 14.45 34.85
C THR A 148 -15.23 13.00 35.32
N ALA A 149 -16.12 12.24 34.66
CA ALA A 149 -16.43 10.85 35.02
C ALA A 149 -15.24 9.94 34.69
N LYS A 150 -14.80 9.15 35.69
CA LYS A 150 -13.75 8.14 35.52
C LYS A 150 -14.37 6.75 35.61
N LEU A 151 -14.38 6.04 34.50
CA LEU A 151 -15.00 4.73 34.35
C LEU A 151 -13.91 3.66 34.21
N LEU A 152 -13.90 2.71 35.13
CA LEU A 152 -12.86 1.69 35.24
C LEU A 152 -13.36 0.32 34.75
N LYS A 153 -12.61 -0.30 33.84
CA LYS A 153 -12.82 -1.68 33.37
C LYS A 153 -14.21 -1.96 32.79
N ILE A 154 -14.82 -0.99 32.13
CA ILE A 154 -16.10 -1.20 31.45
C ILE A 154 -15.91 -2.13 30.26
N ASP A 155 -16.74 -3.17 30.19
CA ASP A 155 -16.85 -4.04 29.03
C ASP A 155 -18.15 -3.75 28.28
N PHE A 156 -18.03 -3.13 27.10
CA PHE A 156 -19.18 -2.79 26.27
C PHE A 156 -19.73 -3.98 25.46
N ARG A 157 -19.12 -5.18 25.54
CA ARG A 157 -19.60 -6.40 24.84
C ARG A 157 -20.77 -7.08 25.54
N ASP A 158 -20.71 -7.18 26.87
CA ASP A 158 -21.72 -7.82 27.74
C ASP A 158 -22.84 -6.86 28.17
N ALA A 159 -22.77 -5.61 27.71
CA ALA A 159 -23.52 -4.46 28.20
C ALA A 159 -25.05 -4.50 28.03
N ALA A 160 -25.61 -5.46 27.29
CA ALA A 160 -26.98 -5.42 26.76
C ALA A 160 -27.31 -4.10 26.00
N VAL A 161 -26.29 -3.33 25.63
CA VAL A 161 -26.34 -2.16 24.74
C VAL A 161 -26.04 -2.70 23.36
N ASN A 162 -27.03 -2.73 22.48
CA ASN A 162 -26.80 -3.14 21.10
C ASN A 162 -26.09 -2.01 20.32
N GLU A 163 -25.50 -2.37 19.17
CA GLU A 163 -24.74 -1.45 18.31
C GLU A 163 -25.54 -0.17 17.98
N LYS A 164 -26.84 -0.31 17.67
CA LYS A 164 -27.74 0.84 17.38
C LYS A 164 -27.92 1.79 18.56
N GLN A 165 -27.86 1.29 19.79
CA GLN A 165 -27.92 2.14 20.99
C GLN A 165 -26.58 2.83 21.22
N LEU A 166 -25.46 2.16 20.94
CA LEU A 166 -24.11 2.72 21.07
C LEU A 166 -23.90 3.88 20.11
N ASP A 167 -24.37 3.76 18.87
CA ASP A 167 -24.35 4.81 17.84
C ASP A 167 -25.05 6.12 18.26
N GLN A 168 -25.98 6.02 19.21
CA GLN A 168 -26.76 7.16 19.69
C GLN A 168 -26.22 7.75 21.01
N LEU A 169 -25.24 7.08 21.63
CA LEU A 169 -24.61 7.55 22.86
C LEU A 169 -23.53 8.60 22.53
N SER A 170 -23.52 9.68 23.31
CA SER A 170 -22.36 10.58 23.35
C SER A 170 -21.55 10.26 24.61
N LEU A 171 -20.30 9.90 24.41
CA LEU A 171 -19.32 9.63 25.47
C LEU A 171 -18.28 10.76 25.57
N ARG A 172 -18.64 11.94 25.05
CA ARG A 172 -17.83 13.15 24.99
C ARG A 172 -17.26 13.52 26.36
N GLY A 173 -15.96 13.78 26.41
CA GLY A 173 -15.25 14.26 27.61
C GLY A 173 -14.93 13.20 28.66
N ILE A 174 -15.53 12.01 28.61
CA ILE A 174 -15.41 10.99 29.66
C ILE A 174 -13.97 10.49 29.78
N PHE A 175 -13.56 10.03 30.97
CA PHE A 175 -12.32 9.27 31.13
C PHE A 175 -12.60 7.77 31.24
N LEU A 176 -12.24 7.02 30.20
CA LEU A 176 -12.30 5.56 30.11
C LEU A 176 -10.93 4.95 30.44
N LEU A 177 -10.86 4.22 31.55
CA LEU A 177 -9.66 3.52 32.02
C LEU A 177 -9.87 2.01 31.92
N LYS A 178 -9.04 1.33 31.13
CA LYS A 178 -9.11 -0.13 30.90
C LYS A 178 -10.45 -0.61 30.32
N ALA A 179 -11.14 0.24 29.56
CA ALA A 179 -12.39 -0.14 28.91
C ALA A 179 -12.13 -1.07 27.71
N THR A 180 -13.10 -1.91 27.36
CA THR A 180 -13.02 -2.83 26.21
C THR A 180 -14.20 -2.65 25.26
N PHE A 181 -13.85 -2.42 23.99
CA PHE A 181 -14.75 -2.30 22.83
C PHE A 181 -14.43 -3.36 21.76
N ILE A 182 -13.85 -4.49 22.18
CA ILE A 182 -13.31 -5.49 21.26
C ILE A 182 -14.41 -6.06 20.37
N GLY A 183 -14.22 -6.01 19.05
CA GLY A 183 -15.15 -6.60 18.07
C GLY A 183 -16.48 -5.85 17.91
N ILE A 184 -16.64 -4.69 18.54
CA ILE A 184 -17.88 -3.92 18.48
C ILE A 184 -17.94 -3.14 17.17
N LYS A 185 -19.13 -3.09 16.55
CA LYS A 185 -19.43 -2.18 15.45
C LYS A 185 -20.09 -0.93 16.01
N MET A 186 -19.57 0.24 15.62
CA MET A 186 -20.13 1.52 16.02
C MET A 186 -20.00 2.55 14.91
N SER A 187 -21.07 3.31 14.71
CA SER A 187 -21.21 4.33 13.69
C SER A 187 -21.70 5.65 14.30
N ASN A 188 -21.21 6.80 13.84
CA ASN A 188 -21.68 8.13 14.28
C ASN A 188 -21.52 8.45 15.78
N ILE A 189 -20.74 7.65 16.52
CA ILE A 189 -20.53 7.85 17.96
C ILE A 189 -19.64 9.07 18.22
N ASN A 190 -19.99 9.85 19.25
CA ASN A 190 -19.22 11.03 19.67
C ASN A 190 -18.39 10.74 20.92
N PHE A 191 -17.08 10.63 20.70
CA PHE A 191 -15.98 10.51 21.67
C PHE A 191 -15.09 11.77 21.72
N SER A 192 -15.59 12.91 21.26
CA SER A 192 -14.80 14.13 21.28
C SER A 192 -14.36 14.46 22.71
N ARG A 193 -13.13 14.94 22.91
CA ARG A 193 -12.55 15.28 24.23
C ARG A 193 -12.47 14.13 25.24
N THR A 194 -12.80 12.90 24.85
CA THR A 194 -12.75 11.72 25.73
C THR A 194 -11.30 11.31 25.97
N LYS A 195 -10.99 10.89 27.21
CA LYS A 195 -9.69 10.35 27.59
C LYS A 195 -9.78 8.82 27.61
N PHE A 196 -8.85 8.17 26.93
CA PHE A 196 -8.71 6.72 26.86
C PHE A 196 -7.36 6.35 27.46
N ASP A 197 -7.36 5.57 28.53
CA ASP A 197 -6.13 5.01 29.12
C ASP A 197 -6.24 3.50 29.17
N THR A 198 -5.30 2.81 28.52
CA THR A 198 -5.25 1.35 28.45
C THR A 198 -6.56 0.77 27.88
N THR A 199 -7.26 1.51 27.01
CA THR A 199 -8.51 1.07 26.40
C THR A 199 -8.23 0.13 25.22
N ASN A 200 -9.09 -0.85 25.00
CA ASN A 200 -8.92 -1.84 23.94
C ASN A 200 -10.09 -1.81 22.94
N PHE A 201 -9.83 -1.35 21.73
CA PHE A 201 -10.73 -1.34 20.58
C PHE A 201 -10.44 -2.45 19.57
N SER A 202 -9.61 -3.42 19.91
CA SER A 202 -9.13 -4.42 18.93
C SER A 202 -10.29 -5.12 18.21
N LEU A 203 -10.16 -5.36 16.91
CA LEU A 203 -11.21 -5.97 16.06
C LEU A 203 -12.50 -5.14 15.91
N ALA A 204 -12.58 -3.92 16.43
CA ALA A 204 -13.77 -3.09 16.26
C ALA A 204 -13.93 -2.61 14.79
N GLU A 205 -15.16 -2.28 14.43
CA GLU A 205 -15.50 -1.61 13.17
C GLU A 205 -16.07 -0.23 13.51
N ILE A 206 -15.32 0.82 13.19
CA ILE A 206 -15.60 2.19 13.61
C ILE A 206 -15.82 3.06 12.38
N HIS A 207 -17.04 3.55 12.20
CA HIS A 207 -17.45 4.31 11.03
C HIS A 207 -17.99 5.69 11.44
N ASP A 208 -17.65 6.76 10.72
CA ASP A 208 -18.21 8.10 10.93
C ASP A 208 -18.13 8.61 12.39
N ALA A 209 -17.15 8.14 13.17
CA ALA A 209 -17.04 8.45 14.59
C ALA A 209 -16.23 9.74 14.81
N ASP A 210 -16.60 10.52 15.82
CA ASP A 210 -15.91 11.76 16.19
C ASP A 210 -15.07 11.56 17.46
N PHE A 211 -13.75 11.53 17.31
CA PHE A 211 -12.75 11.52 18.38
C PHE A 211 -11.96 12.84 18.44
N SER A 212 -12.51 13.94 17.92
CA SER A 212 -11.83 15.23 17.93
C SER A 212 -11.42 15.65 19.35
N PHE A 213 -10.21 16.20 19.52
CA PHE A 213 -9.66 16.59 20.82
C PHE A 213 -9.55 15.46 21.86
N ALA A 214 -9.72 14.19 21.49
CA ALA A 214 -9.59 13.07 22.43
C ALA A 214 -8.11 12.83 22.82
N GLU A 215 -7.90 12.22 23.98
CA GLU A 215 -6.58 11.85 24.48
C GLU A 215 -6.47 10.33 24.60
N PHE A 216 -5.46 9.72 23.99
CA PHE A 216 -5.23 8.28 24.00
C PHE A 216 -3.87 7.95 24.60
N TYR A 217 -3.89 7.13 25.64
CA TYR A 217 -2.70 6.64 26.33
C TYR A 217 -2.73 5.11 26.36
N ASN A 218 -1.68 4.46 25.85
CA ASN A 218 -1.54 2.99 25.85
C ASN A 218 -2.79 2.26 25.29
N THR A 219 -3.47 2.86 24.32
CA THR A 219 -4.72 2.35 23.74
C THR A 219 -4.39 1.42 22.56
N SER A 220 -5.16 0.34 22.42
CA SER A 220 -4.99 -0.62 21.32
C SER A 220 -6.15 -0.55 20.33
N PHE A 221 -5.82 -0.33 19.05
CA PHE A 221 -6.69 -0.47 17.89
C PHE A 221 -6.27 -1.65 17.00
N THR A 222 -5.54 -2.64 17.52
CA THR A 222 -5.08 -3.78 16.71
C THR A 222 -6.21 -4.45 15.93
N SER A 223 -6.01 -4.66 14.63
CA SER A 223 -6.99 -5.24 13.71
C SER A 223 -8.34 -4.53 13.63
N THR A 224 -8.40 -3.26 14.04
CA THR A 224 -9.60 -2.42 13.90
C THR A 224 -9.77 -1.97 12.45
N SER A 225 -11.01 -1.70 12.03
CA SER A 225 -11.30 -1.02 10.77
C SER A 225 -11.87 0.37 11.05
N PHE A 226 -11.31 1.40 10.41
CA PHE A 226 -11.81 2.76 10.44
C PHE A 226 -12.32 3.18 9.07
N SER A 227 -13.46 3.87 9.01
CA SER A 227 -13.82 4.65 7.83
C SER A 227 -14.45 5.99 8.20
N SER A 228 -14.03 7.08 7.55
CA SER A 228 -14.61 8.41 7.75
C SER A 228 -14.54 8.92 9.21
N THR A 229 -13.61 8.39 10.00
CA THR A 229 -13.46 8.72 11.42
C THR A 229 -12.62 10.00 11.59
N ILE A 230 -13.01 10.84 12.54
CA ILE A 230 -12.37 12.13 12.81
C ILE A 230 -11.51 12.03 14.07
N PHE A 231 -10.20 12.17 13.94
CA PHE A 231 -9.20 12.30 15.01
C PHE A 231 -8.55 13.69 15.05
N ALA A 232 -9.17 14.69 14.43
CA ALA A 232 -8.64 16.05 14.38
C ALA A 232 -8.35 16.60 15.79
N GLU A 233 -7.17 17.21 15.96
CA GLU A 233 -6.69 17.75 17.24
C GLU A 233 -6.56 16.73 18.41
N ALA A 234 -6.67 15.42 18.13
CA ALA A 234 -6.49 14.40 19.15
C ALA A 234 -5.00 14.20 19.53
N THR A 235 -4.75 13.68 20.73
CA THR A 235 -3.40 13.36 21.22
C THR A 235 -3.27 11.86 21.45
N PHE A 236 -2.21 11.26 20.91
CA PHE A 236 -1.92 9.82 20.98
C PHE A 236 -0.54 9.60 21.59
N LYS A 237 -0.45 8.76 22.61
CA LYS A 237 0.81 8.33 23.22
C LYS A 237 0.82 6.82 23.41
N ASN A 238 1.79 6.15 22.79
CA ASN A 238 1.95 4.69 22.82
C ASN A 238 0.69 3.97 22.34
N VAL A 239 0.11 4.43 21.22
CA VAL A 239 -1.14 3.87 20.68
C VAL A 239 -0.80 2.88 19.58
N ASN A 240 -1.39 1.69 19.65
CA ASN A 240 -1.22 0.67 18.62
C ASN A 240 -2.32 0.81 17.57
N PHE A 241 -1.93 1.23 16.37
CA PHE A 241 -2.74 1.36 15.16
C PHE A 241 -2.44 0.27 14.12
N SER A 242 -1.94 -0.92 14.49
CA SER A 242 -1.77 -2.05 13.56
C SER A 242 -3.13 -2.62 13.11
N CYS A 243 -3.81 -1.85 12.26
CA CYS A 243 -5.21 -1.97 11.87
C CYS A 243 -5.33 -2.77 10.57
N LYS A 244 -6.52 -3.34 10.33
CA LYS A 244 -6.81 -4.02 9.06
C LYS A 244 -6.99 -3.02 7.92
N ASN A 245 -7.70 -1.93 8.18
CA ASN A 245 -8.00 -0.91 7.17
C ASN A 245 -8.28 0.44 7.84
N ILE A 246 -7.56 1.48 7.41
CA ILE A 246 -7.77 2.86 7.85
C ILE A 246 -8.14 3.67 6.61
N ARG A 247 -9.40 4.09 6.49
CA ARG A 247 -9.87 4.75 5.27
C ARG A 247 -10.51 6.11 5.52
N ASP A 248 -10.12 7.10 4.74
CA ASP A 248 -10.71 8.44 4.75
C ASP A 248 -10.73 9.06 6.17
N VAL A 249 -9.67 8.82 6.95
CA VAL A 249 -9.54 9.24 8.36
C VAL A 249 -8.84 10.60 8.47
N ASP A 250 -9.40 11.49 9.29
CA ASP A 250 -8.87 12.84 9.52
C ASP A 250 -8.00 12.88 10.79
N PHE A 251 -6.67 13.05 10.64
CA PHE A 251 -5.69 13.24 11.70
C PHE A 251 -5.15 14.69 11.75
N LYS A 252 -5.85 15.67 11.18
CA LYS A 252 -5.33 17.04 11.09
C LYS A 252 -5.05 17.63 12.47
N HIS A 253 -3.95 18.37 12.58
CA HIS A 253 -3.55 19.04 13.82
C HIS A 253 -3.37 18.12 15.04
N SER A 254 -3.38 16.79 14.85
CA SER A 254 -3.22 15.83 15.94
C SER A 254 -1.76 15.70 16.36
N THR A 255 -1.53 15.15 17.56
CA THR A 255 -0.20 14.82 18.07
C THR A 255 -0.07 13.31 18.26
N LEU A 256 0.85 12.67 17.55
CA LEU A 256 1.12 11.24 17.66
C LEU A 256 2.55 11.02 18.16
N ALA A 257 2.69 10.46 19.36
CA ALA A 257 3.98 10.09 19.95
C ALA A 257 4.05 8.59 20.17
N HIS A 258 5.06 7.94 19.57
CA HIS A 258 5.27 6.49 19.69
C HIS A 258 4.06 5.65 19.27
N ALA A 259 3.29 6.14 18.30
CA ALA A 259 2.20 5.40 17.71
C ALA A 259 2.73 4.34 16.73
N ASP A 260 2.07 3.19 16.64
CA ASP A 260 2.50 2.07 15.80
C ASP A 260 1.44 1.74 14.74
N PHE A 261 1.70 2.12 13.49
CA PHE A 261 0.86 1.82 12.33
C PHE A 261 1.39 0.63 11.52
N SER A 262 2.45 -0.05 11.97
CA SER A 262 3.10 -1.08 11.16
C SER A 262 2.15 -2.15 10.64
N PHE A 263 2.43 -2.62 9.42
CA PHE A 263 1.61 -3.63 8.71
C PHE A 263 0.16 -3.20 8.41
N SER A 264 -0.19 -1.92 8.53
CA SER A 264 -1.54 -1.43 8.24
C SER A 264 -1.71 -1.05 6.78
N VAL A 265 -2.96 -1.01 6.34
CA VAL A 265 -3.36 -0.41 5.05
C VAL A 265 -4.11 0.89 5.31
N VAL A 266 -3.61 1.99 4.74
CA VAL A 266 -4.09 3.35 5.01
C VAL A 266 -4.45 4.05 3.70
N TYR A 267 -5.71 4.49 3.58
CA TYR A 267 -6.27 5.15 2.41
C TYR A 267 -6.69 6.57 2.71
N ASN A 268 -6.18 7.54 1.93
CA ASN A 268 -6.58 8.95 1.96
C ASN A 268 -6.55 9.57 3.37
N ALA A 269 -5.68 9.08 4.26
CA ALA A 269 -5.57 9.62 5.61
C ALA A 269 -4.92 11.00 5.58
N ASP A 270 -5.47 11.91 6.37
CA ASP A 270 -5.06 13.32 6.35
C ASP A 270 -4.37 13.72 7.65
N PHE A 271 -3.03 13.80 7.61
CA PHE A 271 -2.16 14.25 8.70
C PHE A 271 -1.72 15.72 8.53
N SER A 272 -2.47 16.54 7.79
CA SER A 272 -2.09 17.94 7.57
C SER A 272 -1.87 18.67 8.89
N SER A 273 -0.73 19.36 9.01
CA SER A 273 -0.33 20.08 10.23
C SER A 273 -0.27 19.23 11.52
N ALA A 274 -0.21 17.90 11.42
CA ALA A 274 -0.04 17.03 12.58
C ALA A 274 1.43 17.00 13.06
N SER A 275 1.64 16.64 14.32
CA SER A 275 2.97 16.42 14.91
C SER A 275 3.18 14.93 15.20
N LEU A 276 4.11 14.31 14.50
CA LEU A 276 4.44 12.89 14.62
C LEU A 276 5.86 12.74 15.17
N GLU A 277 5.99 12.12 16.34
CA GLU A 277 7.28 11.82 16.98
C GLU A 277 7.44 10.32 17.21
N ASN A 278 8.50 9.74 16.64
CA ASN A 278 8.85 8.31 16.77
C ASN A 278 7.67 7.37 16.40
N VAL A 279 6.89 7.75 15.40
CA VAL A 279 5.78 6.93 14.88
C VAL A 279 6.35 5.84 13.97
N ASN A 280 5.85 4.62 14.11
CA ASN A 280 6.24 3.49 13.28
C ASN A 280 5.23 3.27 12.15
N PHE A 281 5.64 3.54 10.91
CA PHE A 281 4.93 3.20 9.67
C PHE A 281 5.66 2.10 8.88
N SER A 282 6.60 1.36 9.49
CA SER A 282 7.31 0.29 8.77
C SER A 282 6.33 -0.75 8.22
N HIS A 283 6.63 -1.29 7.02
CA HIS A 283 5.76 -2.25 6.32
C HIS A 283 4.30 -1.78 6.08
N THR A 284 4.02 -0.48 6.19
CA THR A 284 2.67 0.06 6.00
C THR A 284 2.43 0.36 4.51
N LEU A 285 1.19 0.19 4.07
CA LEU A 285 0.74 0.51 2.72
C LEU A 285 -0.10 1.80 2.80
N LEU A 286 0.42 2.91 2.30
CA LEU A 286 -0.23 4.22 2.35
C LEU A 286 -0.61 4.72 0.95
N PHE A 287 -1.91 4.90 0.73
CA PHE A 287 -2.48 5.40 -0.53
C PHE A 287 -2.94 6.85 -0.39
N ASN A 288 -2.33 7.75 -1.15
CA ASN A 288 -2.58 9.19 -1.12
C ASN A 288 -2.55 9.79 0.31
N PRO A 289 -1.56 9.46 1.16
CA PRO A 289 -1.50 10.05 2.49
C PRO A 289 -1.11 11.53 2.38
N LYS A 290 -1.75 12.38 3.20
CA LYS A 290 -1.47 13.81 3.23
C LYS A 290 -0.71 14.17 4.50
N PHE A 291 0.42 14.82 4.36
CA PHE A 291 1.25 15.39 5.42
C PHE A 291 1.59 16.88 5.20
N PRO A 292 0.79 17.70 4.49
CA PRO A 292 1.21 19.07 4.20
C PRO A 292 1.34 19.87 5.50
N SER A 293 2.46 20.60 5.62
CA SER A 293 2.84 21.36 6.81
C SER A 293 2.94 20.54 8.11
N ALA A 294 2.96 19.21 8.03
CA ALA A 294 3.13 18.35 9.20
C ALA A 294 4.59 18.39 9.71
N THR A 295 4.79 18.07 10.99
CA THR A 295 6.11 17.90 11.60
C THR A 295 6.33 16.43 11.92
N LEU A 296 7.30 15.81 11.27
CA LEU A 296 7.66 14.40 11.45
C LEU A 296 9.10 14.32 11.97
N LYS A 297 9.27 13.70 13.13
CA LYS A 297 10.57 13.53 13.79
C LYS A 297 10.78 12.08 14.21
N GLY A 298 11.85 11.44 13.72
CA GLY A 298 12.15 10.05 14.09
C GLY A 298 11.13 9.03 13.58
N VAL A 299 10.30 9.40 12.60
CA VAL A 299 9.27 8.51 12.03
C VAL A 299 9.95 7.45 11.16
N ASP A 300 9.55 6.20 11.35
CA ASP A 300 10.07 5.05 10.61
C ASP A 300 9.11 4.64 9.50
N PHE A 301 9.50 4.84 8.25
CA PHE A 301 8.78 4.40 7.05
C PHE A 301 9.49 3.23 6.36
N SER A 302 10.46 2.57 7.00
CA SER A 302 11.24 1.52 6.35
C SER A 302 10.35 0.39 5.82
N LEU A 303 10.65 -0.06 4.59
CA LEU A 303 9.88 -1.10 3.90
C LEU A 303 8.38 -0.77 3.68
N ALA A 304 7.98 0.49 3.88
CA ALA A 304 6.63 0.95 3.59
C ALA A 304 6.44 1.22 2.09
N GLU A 305 5.19 1.19 1.64
CA GLU A 305 4.81 1.61 0.28
C GLU A 305 3.92 2.85 0.36
N LEU A 306 4.45 4.00 -0.05
CA LEU A 306 3.72 5.25 -0.11
C LEU A 306 3.44 5.58 -1.58
N TYR A 307 2.16 5.52 -1.94
CA TYR A 307 1.69 5.86 -3.27
C TYR A 307 1.14 7.29 -3.28
N ASN A 308 1.77 8.16 -4.06
CA ASN A 308 1.40 9.58 -4.17
C ASN A 308 1.31 10.31 -2.81
N PRO A 309 2.33 10.21 -1.93
CA PRO A 309 2.31 10.92 -0.66
C PRO A 309 2.55 12.42 -0.85
N ASP A 310 1.84 13.25 -0.07
CA ASP A 310 2.02 14.71 -0.05
C ASP A 310 2.71 15.17 1.24
N PHE A 311 4.00 15.45 1.17
CA PHE A 311 4.82 16.05 2.23
C PHE A 311 5.06 17.55 2.01
N SER A 312 4.24 18.24 1.21
CA SER A 312 4.51 19.64 0.88
C SER A 312 4.60 20.55 2.12
N ASN A 313 5.64 21.38 2.17
CA ASN A 313 5.96 22.26 3.30
C ASN A 313 6.13 21.56 4.67
N ALA A 314 6.26 20.23 4.71
CA ALA A 314 6.47 19.48 5.94
C ALA A 314 7.88 19.68 6.52
N GLN A 315 8.04 19.42 7.81
CA GLN A 315 9.33 19.34 8.49
C GLN A 315 9.65 17.87 8.75
N LEU A 316 10.69 17.35 8.10
CA LEU A 316 11.06 15.94 8.11
C LEU A 316 12.46 15.78 8.71
N THR A 317 12.55 15.35 9.97
CA THR A 317 13.84 15.27 10.69
C THR A 317 14.10 13.86 11.19
N ASN A 318 15.28 13.31 10.91
CA ASN A 318 15.67 11.97 11.37
C ASN A 318 14.69 10.87 10.91
N LEU A 319 14.14 10.97 9.71
CA LEU A 319 13.22 9.96 9.20
C LEU A 319 13.97 8.76 8.62
N ASN A 320 13.34 7.60 8.67
CA ASN A 320 13.87 6.38 8.06
C ASN A 320 12.99 5.95 6.87
N PHE A 321 13.42 6.25 5.65
CA PHE A 321 12.82 5.79 4.39
C PHE A 321 13.63 4.65 3.74
N ALA A 322 14.36 3.85 4.54
CA ALA A 322 15.14 2.75 4.00
C ALA A 322 14.25 1.73 3.27
N SER A 323 14.59 1.41 2.02
CA SER A 323 13.85 0.48 1.16
C SER A 323 12.36 0.83 1.01
N THR A 324 12.01 2.10 1.16
CA THR A 324 10.64 2.60 1.03
C THR A 324 10.32 2.93 -0.42
N ASN A 325 9.09 2.64 -0.84
CA ASN A 325 8.56 3.13 -2.11
C ASN A 325 7.89 4.51 -1.90
N LEU A 326 8.39 5.53 -2.59
CA LEU A 326 7.99 6.94 -2.52
C LEU A 326 7.60 7.48 -3.91
N ILE A 327 7.05 6.62 -4.78
CA ILE A 327 6.70 6.96 -6.16
C ILE A 327 5.73 8.16 -6.19
N VAL A 328 6.06 9.14 -7.03
CA VAL A 328 5.27 10.38 -7.24
C VAL A 328 5.05 11.14 -5.92
N ALA A 329 6.01 11.08 -5.01
CA ALA A 329 5.94 11.87 -3.78
C ALA A 329 6.03 13.38 -4.08
N ASN A 330 5.15 14.17 -3.47
CA ASN A 330 5.28 15.62 -3.45
C ASN A 330 5.98 16.06 -2.16
N VAL A 331 7.23 16.51 -2.26
CA VAL A 331 8.07 16.96 -1.14
C VAL A 331 8.38 18.47 -1.27
N THR A 332 7.59 19.17 -2.09
CA THR A 332 7.83 20.57 -2.46
C THR A 332 7.86 21.48 -1.23
N GLY A 333 8.90 22.29 -1.11
CA GLY A 333 9.07 23.26 -0.01
C GLY A 333 9.32 22.64 1.37
N ALA A 334 9.42 21.31 1.47
CA ALA A 334 9.68 20.64 2.74
C ALA A 334 11.11 20.93 3.24
N LYS A 335 11.28 20.90 4.57
CA LYS A 335 12.58 20.96 5.22
C LYS A 335 12.95 19.56 5.68
N VAL A 336 13.92 18.96 5.01
CA VAL A 336 14.38 17.60 5.27
C VAL A 336 15.80 17.64 5.83
N PHE A 337 16.01 16.99 6.97
CA PHE A 337 17.31 16.97 7.64
C PHE A 337 17.61 15.57 8.20
N ASN A 338 18.84 15.09 7.96
CA ASN A 338 19.36 13.82 8.48
C ASN A 338 18.39 12.65 8.25
N THR A 339 17.80 12.58 7.06
CA THR A 339 16.83 11.56 6.70
C THR A 339 17.49 10.48 5.84
N ASN A 340 17.21 9.22 6.16
CA ASN A 340 17.75 8.06 5.47
C ASN A 340 16.85 7.63 4.31
N PHE A 341 17.30 7.74 3.05
CA PHE A 341 16.62 7.27 1.85
C PHE A 341 17.33 6.06 1.20
N HIS A 342 18.18 5.31 1.93
CA HIS A 342 18.90 4.15 1.43
C HIS A 342 17.97 3.17 0.70
N GLN A 343 18.33 2.75 -0.53
CA GLN A 343 17.60 1.76 -1.33
C GLN A 343 16.12 2.11 -1.59
N SER A 344 15.70 3.35 -1.35
CA SER A 344 14.33 3.82 -1.60
C SER A 344 14.06 4.00 -3.09
N SER A 345 12.78 4.04 -3.46
CA SER A 345 12.32 4.32 -4.83
C SER A 345 11.49 5.61 -4.86
N GLY A 346 12.08 6.72 -5.30
CA GLY A 346 11.43 8.01 -5.51
C GLY A 346 11.21 8.33 -6.98
N VAL A 347 10.73 7.37 -7.77
CA VAL A 347 10.51 7.57 -9.21
C VAL A 347 9.42 8.63 -9.44
N ALA A 348 9.71 9.59 -10.32
CA ALA A 348 8.83 10.72 -10.66
C ALA A 348 8.41 11.61 -9.47
N SER A 349 9.16 11.57 -8.37
CA SER A 349 8.89 12.38 -7.17
C SER A 349 9.40 13.83 -7.34
N ILE A 350 8.72 14.77 -6.69
CA ILE A 350 8.92 16.21 -6.82
C ILE A 350 9.50 16.76 -5.51
N PHE A 351 10.76 17.20 -5.55
CA PHE A 351 11.53 17.79 -4.46
C PHE A 351 11.84 19.27 -4.71
N ASN A 352 10.89 19.98 -5.31
CA ASN A 352 11.10 21.37 -5.70
C ASN A 352 11.23 22.28 -4.48
N TYR A 353 12.19 23.19 -4.48
CA TYR A 353 12.43 24.13 -3.36
C TYR A 353 12.69 23.46 -2.01
N THR A 354 13.03 22.16 -2.00
CA THR A 354 13.24 21.37 -0.78
C THR A 354 14.66 21.55 -0.27
N SER A 355 14.84 21.63 1.05
CA SER A 355 16.17 21.47 1.66
C SER A 355 16.38 20.02 2.05
N LEU A 356 17.40 19.37 1.48
CA LEU A 356 17.74 17.95 1.66
C LEU A 356 19.19 17.77 2.12
N SER A 357 19.79 18.79 2.72
CA SER A 357 21.19 18.73 3.17
C SER A 357 21.43 17.54 4.10
N ASP A 358 22.56 16.86 3.91
CA ASP A 358 22.99 15.72 4.73
C ASP A 358 22.03 14.50 4.68
N CYS A 359 21.23 14.37 3.61
CA CYS A 359 20.41 13.18 3.37
C CYS A 359 21.19 12.10 2.60
N ASP A 360 20.82 10.84 2.83
CA ASP A 360 21.47 9.70 2.18
C ASP A 360 20.54 8.96 1.22
N PHE A 361 20.82 9.07 -0.09
CA PHE A 361 20.11 8.42 -1.20
C PHE A 361 20.90 7.24 -1.78
N TRP A 362 21.81 6.63 -1.03
CA TRP A 362 22.62 5.51 -1.50
C TRP A 362 21.77 4.38 -2.09
N HIS A 363 22.11 3.95 -3.31
CA HIS A 363 21.45 2.86 -4.03
C HIS A 363 19.93 3.05 -4.27
N SER A 364 19.45 4.30 -4.21
CA SER A 364 18.05 4.64 -4.46
C SER A 364 17.70 4.72 -5.95
N ASN A 365 16.41 4.61 -6.27
CA ASN A 365 15.89 4.79 -7.63
C ASN A 365 15.12 6.12 -7.74
N LEU A 366 15.71 7.12 -8.39
CA LEU A 366 15.18 8.48 -8.54
C LEU A 366 14.89 8.83 -10.00
N LYS A 367 14.61 7.82 -10.83
CA LYS A 367 14.27 7.98 -12.24
C LYS A 367 13.15 9.03 -12.40
N HIS A 368 13.31 9.99 -13.32
CA HIS A 368 12.33 11.06 -13.56
C HIS A 368 12.04 12.00 -12.36
N ALA A 369 12.77 11.90 -11.24
CA ALA A 369 12.57 12.81 -10.12
C ALA A 369 12.96 14.25 -10.49
N VAL A 370 12.35 15.22 -9.81
CA VAL A 370 12.58 16.65 -10.04
C VAL A 370 13.06 17.32 -8.77
N PHE A 371 14.25 17.93 -8.82
CA PHE A 371 14.91 18.65 -7.73
C PHE A 371 15.05 20.14 -8.07
N TYR A 372 14.03 20.75 -8.67
CA TYR A 372 14.12 22.15 -9.13
C TYR A 372 14.37 23.11 -7.95
N LYS A 373 15.46 23.87 -8.00
CA LYS A 373 15.89 24.78 -6.92
C LYS A 373 16.02 24.11 -5.53
N ALA A 374 16.28 22.80 -5.50
CA ALA A 374 16.50 22.08 -4.24
C ALA A 374 17.90 22.35 -3.66
N ASN A 375 18.04 22.35 -2.34
CA ASN A 375 19.33 22.36 -1.66
C ASN A 375 19.78 20.92 -1.36
N LEU A 376 20.74 20.41 -2.13
CA LEU A 376 21.28 19.04 -2.10
C LEU A 376 22.71 18.97 -1.55
N ASN A 377 23.12 19.97 -0.76
CA ASN A 377 24.47 20.03 -0.19
C ASN A 377 24.79 18.77 0.64
N GLN A 378 25.96 18.16 0.40
CA GLN A 378 26.42 16.93 1.12
C GLN A 378 25.46 15.73 1.01
N VAL A 379 24.63 15.67 -0.04
CA VAL A 379 23.77 14.51 -0.29
C VAL A 379 24.56 13.36 -0.90
N ASN A 380 24.36 12.15 -0.39
CA ASN A 380 24.95 10.93 -0.96
C ASN A 380 24.02 10.31 -2.01
N PHE A 381 24.36 10.41 -3.29
CA PHE A 381 23.67 9.75 -4.41
C PHE A 381 24.45 8.53 -4.94
N SER A 382 25.42 8.01 -4.18
CA SER A 382 26.24 6.89 -4.64
C SER A 382 25.38 5.67 -4.98
N ARG A 383 25.61 5.05 -6.16
CA ARG A 383 24.80 3.95 -6.70
C ARG A 383 23.33 4.25 -6.97
N ALA A 384 22.91 5.51 -6.91
CA ALA A 384 21.54 5.88 -7.26
C ALA A 384 21.29 5.75 -8.78
N ASN A 385 20.04 5.47 -9.16
CA ASN A 385 19.57 5.60 -10.53
C ASN A 385 18.93 6.98 -10.73
N LEU A 386 19.60 7.83 -11.53
CA LEU A 386 19.25 9.22 -11.80
C LEU A 386 18.82 9.44 -13.27
N TYR A 387 18.37 8.39 -13.96
CA TYR A 387 17.94 8.50 -15.36
C TYR A 387 16.79 9.51 -15.52
N LYS A 388 16.96 10.49 -16.42
CA LYS A 388 16.02 11.60 -16.67
C LYS A 388 15.64 12.41 -15.41
N THR A 389 16.49 12.41 -14.39
CA THR A 389 16.30 13.25 -13.20
C THR A 389 16.62 14.71 -13.53
N ASN A 390 15.82 15.65 -13.01
CA ASN A 390 15.99 17.08 -13.25
C ASN A 390 16.57 17.80 -12.03
N PHE A 391 17.79 18.32 -12.14
CA PHE A 391 18.49 19.09 -11.11
C PHE A 391 18.57 20.60 -11.43
N THR A 392 17.67 21.13 -12.25
CA THR A 392 17.69 22.53 -12.68
C THR A 392 17.72 23.48 -11.47
N TYR A 393 18.74 24.33 -11.39
CA TYR A 393 19.02 25.25 -10.29
C TYR A 393 19.22 24.61 -8.90
N ALA A 394 19.45 23.31 -8.80
CA ALA A 394 19.74 22.65 -7.54
C ALA A 394 21.15 22.98 -7.03
N ASN A 395 21.32 23.17 -5.72
CA ASN A 395 22.63 23.30 -5.08
C ASN A 395 23.19 21.92 -4.72
N MET A 396 24.13 21.39 -5.50
CA MET A 396 24.75 20.07 -5.30
C MET A 396 26.17 20.14 -4.72
N ALA A 397 26.50 21.18 -3.96
CA ALA A 397 27.84 21.32 -3.39
C ALA A 397 28.17 20.14 -2.46
N LYS A 398 29.33 19.49 -2.68
CA LYS A 398 29.82 18.33 -1.90
C LYS A 398 28.92 17.08 -1.93
N SER A 399 27.98 16.99 -2.86
CA SER A 399 27.19 15.76 -3.03
C SER A 399 28.05 14.64 -3.64
N GLU A 400 27.83 13.39 -3.21
CA GLU A 400 28.57 12.22 -3.69
C GLU A 400 27.79 11.50 -4.80
N LEU A 401 28.46 11.09 -5.89
CA LEU A 401 27.84 10.42 -7.04
C LEU A 401 28.58 9.12 -7.43
N ASN A 402 29.21 8.46 -6.47
CA ASN A 402 30.08 7.31 -6.76
C ASN A 402 29.27 6.12 -7.30
N ASN A 403 29.70 5.55 -8.44
CA ASN A 403 29.08 4.37 -9.06
C ASN A 403 27.55 4.51 -9.32
N THR A 404 27.04 5.71 -9.59
CA THR A 404 25.64 5.92 -9.99
C THR A 404 25.25 5.00 -11.15
N LEU A 405 24.13 4.28 -11.00
CA LEU A 405 23.70 3.22 -11.91
C LEU A 405 23.32 3.76 -13.29
N SER A 406 22.75 4.95 -13.36
CA SER A 406 22.46 5.67 -14.60
C SER A 406 22.28 7.15 -14.32
N ILE A 407 22.83 8.01 -15.19
CA ILE A 407 22.61 9.47 -15.20
C ILE A 407 22.20 9.95 -16.60
N GLN A 408 21.89 9.01 -17.50
CA GLN A 408 21.55 9.33 -18.88
C GLN A 408 20.30 10.22 -18.94
N ASP A 409 20.36 11.24 -19.79
CA ASP A 409 19.32 12.28 -19.99
C ASP A 409 18.95 13.08 -18.72
N ALA A 410 19.77 13.03 -17.66
CA ALA A 410 19.58 13.89 -16.51
C ALA A 410 19.85 15.36 -16.88
N ILE A 411 19.00 16.27 -16.39
CA ILE A 411 19.19 17.71 -16.57
C ILE A 411 20.06 18.19 -15.42
N LEU A 412 21.33 18.53 -15.70
CA LEU A 412 22.29 18.97 -14.68
C LEU A 412 22.05 20.44 -14.28
N PRO A 413 22.53 20.87 -13.09
CA PRO A 413 22.42 22.26 -12.66
C PRO A 413 23.30 23.15 -13.55
N ASN A 414 22.70 23.95 -14.45
CA ASN A 414 23.46 24.94 -15.24
C ASN A 414 23.13 26.39 -14.83
N GLU A 415 24.22 27.09 -14.55
CA GLU A 415 24.50 28.53 -14.40
C GLU A 415 23.59 29.40 -13.53
N THR A 416 24.24 29.96 -12.51
CA THR A 416 23.95 31.23 -11.85
C THR A 416 23.33 32.25 -12.81
N SER A 417 22.24 32.86 -12.36
CA SER A 417 21.67 34.07 -12.94
C SER A 417 22.74 35.15 -13.13
N ALA A 418 23.00 35.53 -14.37
CA ALA A 418 23.62 36.80 -14.73
C ALA A 418 22.65 37.98 -14.50
N HIS A 419 21.97 38.01 -13.34
CA HIS A 419 21.03 39.06 -12.93
C HIS A 419 21.19 39.45 -11.45
N ASP A 420 22.39 39.28 -10.89
CA ASP A 420 22.82 40.10 -9.76
C ASP A 420 23.60 41.30 -10.31
N GLU A 421 22.92 42.43 -10.51
CA GLU A 421 23.46 43.71 -11.01
C GLU A 421 24.49 44.39 -10.07
N ASN A 422 25.16 43.68 -9.16
CA ASN A 422 26.06 44.30 -8.18
C ASN A 422 27.54 43.89 -8.25
N LEU A 423 27.98 43.16 -9.28
CA LEU A 423 29.40 42.82 -9.47
C LEU A 423 29.86 43.03 -10.92
N VAL A 424 29.72 44.26 -11.43
CA VAL A 424 30.56 44.77 -12.54
C VAL A 424 31.42 45.89 -12.00
N LYS A 425 32.63 45.53 -11.55
CA LYS A 425 33.77 46.45 -11.58
C LYS A 425 34.94 45.70 -12.19
N ASP A 426 35.45 46.31 -13.25
CA ASP A 426 36.59 45.97 -14.08
C ASP A 426 36.40 44.80 -15.06
N GLY A 427 36.35 45.19 -16.34
CA GLY A 427 36.16 44.30 -17.48
C GLY A 427 37.33 43.34 -17.66
N GLN A 428 37.16 42.13 -17.16
CA GLN A 428 37.72 40.88 -17.66
C GLN A 428 36.73 39.79 -17.21
N ALA A 429 35.96 39.22 -18.15
CA ALA A 429 35.15 38.04 -17.86
C ALA A 429 36.12 36.86 -17.68
N ASP A 430 36.46 36.59 -16.43
CA ASP A 430 37.31 35.47 -16.02
C ASP A 430 36.49 34.18 -16.22
N CYS A 431 36.61 33.56 -17.40
CA CYS A 431 36.12 32.20 -17.65
C CYS A 431 37.03 31.20 -16.90
N ASN A 432 37.00 31.26 -15.58
CA ASN A 432 37.73 30.36 -14.71
C ASN A 432 36.77 29.27 -14.24
N ILE A 433 36.81 28.10 -14.90
CA ILE A 433 36.16 26.86 -14.47
C ILE A 433 36.86 26.38 -13.19
N SER A 434 36.61 27.06 -12.07
CA SER A 434 37.23 26.78 -10.77
C SER A 434 36.24 26.32 -9.69
N HIS A 435 34.95 26.15 -10.02
CA HIS A 435 33.92 25.68 -9.07
C HIS A 435 33.35 24.28 -9.35
N ILE A 436 34.02 23.46 -10.17
CA ILE A 436 33.90 21.99 -10.14
C ILE A 436 34.95 21.41 -9.15
N SER A 437 35.32 22.17 -8.11
CA SER A 437 36.16 21.68 -7.01
C SER A 437 35.28 21.00 -5.97
N GLY A 438 34.98 19.72 -6.16
CA GLY A 438 34.23 18.93 -5.16
C GLY A 438 33.60 17.64 -5.67
N TRP A 439 33.76 17.30 -6.95
CA TRP A 439 33.25 16.05 -7.51
C TRP A 439 34.27 14.95 -7.21
N THR A 440 34.04 14.16 -6.18
CA THR A 440 34.80 12.92 -5.96
C THR A 440 34.23 11.86 -6.89
N LEU A 441 34.89 11.62 -8.02
CA LEU A 441 34.55 10.56 -8.98
C LEU A 441 35.61 9.47 -8.85
N SER A 442 35.27 8.33 -8.25
CA SER A 442 36.08 7.12 -8.35
C SER A 442 35.33 6.05 -9.15
N ASN A 443 35.80 5.79 -10.39
CA ASN A 443 35.52 4.60 -11.22
C ASN A 443 34.17 4.47 -11.99
N GLY A 444 33.59 5.54 -12.54
CA GLY A 444 32.41 5.46 -13.43
C GLY A 444 32.68 5.84 -14.89
N ASN A 445 32.25 5.01 -15.85
CA ASN A 445 32.26 5.35 -17.29
C ASN A 445 31.29 6.51 -17.56
N ILE A 446 31.81 7.72 -17.74
CA ILE A 446 31.03 8.87 -18.21
C ILE A 446 31.11 8.92 -19.73
N THR A 447 30.01 8.62 -20.41
CA THR A 447 29.79 9.10 -21.78
C THR A 447 29.29 10.54 -21.68
N THR A 448 30.21 11.48 -21.82
CA THR A 448 29.93 12.91 -21.74
C THR A 448 29.08 13.34 -22.96
N VAL A 449 27.83 13.74 -22.76
CA VAL A 449 27.08 14.52 -23.74
C VAL A 449 27.28 16.00 -23.42
N ILE A 450 28.34 16.59 -23.97
CA ILE A 450 28.44 18.05 -24.08
C ILE A 450 27.55 18.46 -25.25
N SER A 451 26.41 19.09 -24.97
CA SER A 451 25.66 19.78 -26.02
C SER A 451 26.45 21.03 -26.43
N ASN A 452 27.11 20.92 -27.57
CA ASN A 452 27.98 21.93 -28.14
C ASN A 452 27.10 23.09 -28.68
N LYS A 453 26.93 24.18 -27.92
CA LYS A 453 26.59 25.48 -28.50
C LYS A 453 27.90 26.18 -28.85
N SER A 454 28.28 26.11 -30.12
CA SER A 454 29.41 26.85 -30.66
C SER A 454 29.24 28.36 -30.42
N SER A 455 29.98 28.91 -29.47
CA SER A 455 30.46 30.28 -29.58
C SER A 455 31.86 30.22 -30.19
N SER A 456 32.02 30.86 -31.34
CA SER A 456 33.31 31.04 -32.00
C SER A 456 34.24 31.83 -31.09
N ASN A 457 35.16 31.15 -30.36
CA ASN A 457 36.50 31.64 -29.96
C ASN A 457 37.25 30.80 -28.89
N CYS A 458 37.02 29.48 -28.76
CA CYS A 458 37.88 28.63 -27.90
C CYS A 458 38.69 27.63 -28.73
N GLN A 459 40.00 27.87 -28.86
CA GLN A 459 40.97 26.88 -29.32
C GLN A 459 41.19 25.85 -28.21
N PHE A 460 40.89 24.57 -28.46
CA PHE A 460 41.26 23.47 -27.57
C PHE A 460 42.53 22.77 -28.06
N ALA A 461 43.55 22.71 -27.20
CA ALA A 461 44.69 21.81 -27.35
C ALA A 461 44.32 20.43 -26.78
N LEU A 462 44.34 19.40 -27.63
CA LEU A 462 44.17 18.00 -27.26
C LEU A 462 45.45 17.46 -26.60
N GLN A 463 45.33 16.93 -25.39
CA GLN A 463 46.27 15.91 -24.88
C GLN A 463 45.51 14.64 -24.49
N SER A 464 45.65 13.66 -25.39
CA SER A 464 45.54 12.19 -25.26
C SER A 464 44.78 11.59 -24.06
N LEU A 465 43.72 10.83 -24.37
CA LEU A 465 43.51 9.51 -23.78
C LEU A 465 42.93 8.55 -24.83
N SER A 466 43.70 7.50 -25.14
CA SER A 466 43.33 6.40 -26.02
C SER A 466 42.46 5.38 -25.29
N ILE A 467 41.45 4.81 -25.96
CA ILE A 467 41.19 3.37 -26.16
C ILE A 467 39.93 3.26 -27.04
N GLY A 468 40.01 2.42 -28.07
CA GLY A 468 39.06 2.40 -29.19
C GLY A 468 37.80 1.55 -28.99
N ALA A 469 36.73 1.95 -29.69
CA ALA A 469 35.82 1.05 -30.40
C ALA A 469 34.88 1.86 -31.32
N THR A 470 34.88 1.46 -32.59
CA THR A 470 33.90 1.55 -33.69
C THR A 470 32.67 2.49 -33.56
N MET A 471 32.64 3.52 -34.41
CA MET A 471 31.48 4.39 -34.68
C MET A 471 30.38 3.67 -35.45
N TYR A 472 29.13 3.76 -34.99
CA TYR A 472 27.94 3.76 -35.86
C TYR A 472 27.36 5.18 -35.88
N GLN A 473 27.52 5.84 -37.02
CA GLN A 473 27.02 7.20 -37.26
C GLN A 473 25.58 7.10 -37.79
N ARG A 474 24.60 7.65 -37.07
CA ARG A 474 23.26 7.93 -37.63
C ARG A 474 23.11 9.45 -37.72
N VAL A 475 23.21 9.94 -38.95
CA VAL A 475 22.94 11.34 -39.32
C VAL A 475 21.42 11.55 -39.32
N SER A 476 20.91 12.54 -38.58
CA SER A 476 19.60 13.12 -38.85
C SER A 476 19.76 14.60 -39.18
N LEU A 477 19.25 14.96 -40.36
CA LEU A 477 19.31 16.28 -40.98
C LEU A 477 18.64 17.33 -40.09
N SER A 478 19.35 18.42 -39.79
CA SER A 478 18.77 19.66 -39.27
C SER A 478 18.69 20.68 -40.40
N ASP A 479 17.48 21.14 -40.73
CA ASP A 479 17.30 22.26 -41.64
C ASP A 479 17.95 23.53 -41.07
N LYS A 480 18.68 24.23 -41.92
CA LYS A 480 19.28 25.53 -41.65
C LYS A 480 18.19 26.60 -41.55
N TRP A 481 18.26 27.45 -40.54
CA TRP A 481 17.62 28.77 -40.57
C TRP A 481 18.70 29.85 -40.67
N ASP A 482 18.83 30.42 -41.87
CA ASP A 482 19.54 31.66 -42.13
C ASP A 482 18.66 32.84 -41.71
N SER A 483 19.20 33.71 -40.86
CA SER A 483 18.61 34.98 -40.50
C SER A 483 18.77 35.98 -41.65
N ASN A 484 17.74 36.19 -42.46
CA ASN A 484 17.51 37.43 -43.20
C ASN A 484 16.09 37.42 -43.81
N PHE A 485 15.39 38.55 -43.67
CA PHE A 485 14.02 38.90 -44.12
C PHE A 485 12.95 38.97 -43.01
N TRP A 486 12.78 40.19 -42.50
CA TRP A 486 11.55 40.66 -41.89
C TRP A 486 10.84 41.58 -42.88
N THR A 487 9.64 41.22 -43.32
CA THR A 487 8.55 42.14 -43.63
C THR A 487 7.24 41.38 -43.57
N HIS A 488 6.34 41.78 -42.66
CA HIS A 488 4.92 41.41 -42.58
C HIS A 488 4.57 39.92 -42.74
N SER A 489 4.60 39.15 -41.66
CA SER A 489 3.76 37.95 -41.53
C SER A 489 3.76 37.44 -40.09
N GLU A 490 2.61 36.92 -39.69
CA GLU A 490 2.30 36.25 -38.43
C GLU A 490 3.44 35.34 -37.92
N ALA A 491 3.83 35.52 -36.65
CA ALA A 491 4.67 34.55 -35.96
C ALA A 491 3.77 33.45 -35.39
N VAL A 492 3.68 32.33 -36.10
CA VAL A 492 3.02 31.11 -35.60
C VAL A 492 3.99 30.40 -34.65
N LEU A 493 3.66 30.36 -33.37
CA LEU A 493 4.36 29.51 -32.40
C LEU A 493 3.64 28.16 -32.34
N SER A 494 3.98 27.23 -33.23
CA SER A 494 3.45 25.86 -33.15
C SER A 494 4.23 25.07 -32.10
N ALA A 495 3.66 24.86 -30.93
CA ALA A 495 4.17 23.87 -29.98
C ALA A 495 3.45 22.54 -30.23
N LYS A 496 4.15 21.54 -30.79
CA LYS A 496 3.66 20.16 -30.82
C LYS A 496 3.70 19.61 -29.39
N MET A 497 2.56 19.58 -28.71
CA MET A 497 2.41 18.91 -27.42
C MET A 497 1.62 17.62 -27.62
N SER A 498 2.32 16.48 -27.57
CA SER A 498 1.69 15.17 -27.45
C SER A 498 1.44 14.88 -25.98
N THR A 499 0.26 15.19 -25.46
CA THR A 499 -0.47 14.48 -24.37
C THR A 499 -1.65 15.33 -23.86
N GLY A 500 -2.76 14.65 -23.55
CA GLY A 500 -4.06 15.26 -23.26
C GLY A 500 -4.12 16.00 -21.92
N VAL A 501 -4.65 17.22 -21.96
CA VAL A 501 -5.02 18.05 -20.81
C VAL A 501 -6.54 18.07 -20.71
N LEU A 502 -7.09 17.78 -19.53
CA LEU A 502 -8.49 18.04 -19.17
C LEU A 502 -8.54 19.36 -18.39
N ILE A 503 -9.28 20.35 -18.91
CA ILE A 503 -9.58 21.62 -18.24
C ILE A 503 -10.90 21.44 -17.47
N ASP A 504 -10.88 21.60 -16.14
CA ASP A 504 -12.09 21.59 -15.29
C ASP A 504 -12.86 22.91 -15.48
N LEU A 505 -13.92 22.88 -16.29
CA LEU A 505 -14.88 23.99 -16.41
C LEU A 505 -16.04 23.80 -15.44
N LYS A 506 -15.81 24.03 -14.15
CA LYS A 506 -16.89 24.24 -13.18
C LYS A 506 -17.36 25.68 -13.22
N GLY A 507 -18.41 25.94 -14.01
CA GLY A 507 -19.19 27.17 -13.86
C GLY A 507 -19.85 27.72 -15.12
N LEU A 508 -20.57 26.93 -15.91
CA LEU A 508 -21.51 27.48 -16.89
C LEU A 508 -22.86 26.77 -16.77
N GLN A 509 -23.81 27.46 -16.14
CA GLN A 509 -25.22 27.11 -16.20
C GLN A 509 -25.72 27.22 -17.64
N LYS A 510 -26.56 26.27 -18.05
CA LYS A 510 -27.46 26.39 -19.20
C LYS A 510 -28.20 27.72 -19.15
N ASN A 511 -28.16 28.51 -20.22
CA ASN A 511 -29.37 29.10 -20.84
C ASN A 511 -29.08 29.93 -22.11
N ASN A 512 -29.81 29.58 -23.17
CA ASN A 512 -30.45 30.40 -24.21
C ASN A 512 -29.69 31.45 -25.06
N SER A 513 -30.00 31.36 -26.36
CA SER A 513 -29.87 32.31 -27.46
C SER A 513 -30.01 33.81 -27.11
N VAL A 514 -29.25 34.68 -27.77
CA VAL A 514 -29.72 35.93 -28.43
C VAL A 514 -28.61 36.50 -29.34
N SER A 515 -29.05 37.02 -30.49
CA SER A 515 -28.34 37.82 -31.48
C SER A 515 -28.14 39.28 -31.06
N SER A 516 -27.15 39.94 -31.68
CA SER A 516 -26.98 41.39 -31.90
C SER A 516 -25.87 42.09 -31.09
N LYS A 517 -25.20 42.99 -31.82
CA LYS A 517 -24.04 43.81 -31.47
C LYS A 517 -24.18 44.53 -30.13
N GLU A 518 -23.21 44.30 -29.23
CA GLU A 518 -22.72 45.32 -28.31
C GLU A 518 -21.19 45.19 -28.17
N THR A 519 -20.53 46.35 -28.18
CA THR A 519 -19.09 46.54 -28.08
C THR A 519 -18.64 46.28 -26.64
N LEU A 520 -17.69 45.36 -26.43
CA LEU A 520 -17.03 45.15 -25.13
C LEU A 520 -15.51 45.03 -25.29
N SER A 521 -14.81 45.61 -24.32
CA SER A 521 -13.37 45.78 -24.19
C SER A 521 -12.65 44.51 -23.72
N SER A 522 -11.33 44.48 -24.02
CA SER A 522 -10.25 43.64 -23.47
C SER A 522 -10.27 42.13 -23.79
N ASN A 523 -9.16 41.67 -24.38
CA ASN A 523 -8.65 40.30 -24.51
C ASN A 523 -9.69 39.17 -24.54
N GLU A 524 -10.06 38.73 -25.74
CA GLU A 524 -10.73 37.44 -25.92
C GLU A 524 -9.70 36.33 -26.19
N GLU A 525 -9.75 35.26 -25.39
CA GLU A 525 -9.22 33.95 -25.76
C GLU A 525 -10.27 33.22 -26.60
N GLN A 526 -9.93 32.85 -27.83
CA GLN A 526 -10.74 31.90 -28.61
C GLN A 526 -10.09 30.52 -28.54
N ILE A 527 -10.84 29.55 -28.01
CA ILE A 527 -10.50 28.13 -28.02
C ILE A 527 -11.39 27.46 -29.05
N ASN A 528 -10.79 26.92 -30.12
CA ASN A 528 -11.49 26.07 -31.07
C ASN A 528 -11.02 24.62 -30.91
N LEU A 529 -11.96 23.69 -30.83
CA LEU A 529 -11.70 22.25 -30.90
C LEU A 529 -11.99 21.79 -32.32
N LEU A 530 -10.95 21.36 -33.03
CA LEU A 530 -11.07 20.78 -34.36
C LEU A 530 -10.75 19.29 -34.30
N LEU A 531 -11.63 18.48 -34.89
CA LEU A 531 -11.49 17.02 -34.94
C LEU A 531 -10.89 16.64 -36.30
N HIS A 532 -9.66 16.13 -36.29
CA HIS A 532 -9.05 15.53 -37.48
C HIS A 532 -8.51 14.14 -37.14
N ASN A 533 -8.92 13.13 -37.91
CA ASN A 533 -8.47 11.73 -37.79
C ASN A 533 -8.57 11.16 -36.35
N ASP A 534 -9.70 11.39 -35.68
CA ASP A 534 -10.03 10.86 -34.35
C ASP A 534 -9.06 11.27 -33.21
N ILE A 535 -8.28 12.33 -33.41
CA ILE A 535 -7.43 12.96 -32.39
C ILE A 535 -7.99 14.36 -32.10
N TRP A 536 -8.15 14.70 -30.82
CA TRP A 536 -8.49 16.06 -30.39
C TRP A 536 -7.23 16.92 -30.41
N GLU A 537 -7.18 17.95 -31.25
CA GLU A 537 -6.17 19.00 -31.21
C GLU A 537 -6.75 20.24 -30.50
N LEU A 538 -6.00 20.78 -29.53
CA LEU A 538 -6.32 22.04 -28.86
C LEU A 538 -5.43 23.14 -29.46
N GLU A 539 -6.00 24.02 -30.28
CA GLU A 539 -5.35 25.26 -30.69
C GLU A 539 -5.85 26.42 -29.80
N VAL A 540 -4.92 27.06 -29.09
CA VAL A 540 -5.20 28.27 -28.31
C VAL A 540 -4.68 29.47 -29.07
N PHE A 541 -5.58 30.34 -29.55
CA PHE A 541 -5.21 31.58 -30.21
C PHE A 541 -5.08 32.71 -29.17
N ILE A 542 -3.86 33.22 -28.98
CA ILE A 542 -3.63 34.45 -28.21
C ILE A 542 -3.35 35.58 -29.21
N LYS A 543 -4.33 36.47 -29.39
CA LYS A 543 -4.21 37.60 -30.33
C LYS A 543 -3.66 38.82 -29.59
N PHE A 544 -2.42 39.21 -29.86
CA PHE A 544 -1.86 40.48 -29.36
C PHE A 544 -2.17 41.61 -30.35
N ASN A 545 -3.03 42.55 -29.96
CA ASN A 545 -3.18 43.83 -30.67
C ASN A 545 -2.25 44.87 -30.01
N ALA A 546 -1.04 45.03 -30.54
CA ALA A 546 -0.20 46.18 -30.21
C ALA A 546 -0.54 47.33 -31.16
N THR A 547 -1.33 48.31 -30.70
CA THR A 547 -1.42 49.62 -31.36
C THR A 547 -0.39 50.54 -30.72
N ALA A 548 0.75 50.73 -31.38
CA ALA A 548 1.75 51.69 -30.95
C ALA A 548 1.40 53.09 -31.46
N SER A 549 0.77 53.92 -30.63
CA SER A 549 0.86 55.37 -30.78
C SER A 549 2.09 55.88 -30.02
N HIS A 550 2.97 56.56 -30.75
CA HIS A 550 4.24 57.06 -30.24
C HIS A 550 4.08 57.97 -29.02
N SER A 551 5.12 57.94 -28.18
CA SER A 551 5.46 58.83 -27.06
C SER A 551 5.00 58.42 -25.65
N ASN A 552 6.01 58.14 -24.82
CA ASN A 552 6.00 58.07 -23.37
C ASN A 552 5.05 57.06 -22.71
N MET A 553 5.59 55.95 -22.23
CA MET A 553 5.20 55.44 -20.91
C MET A 553 6.28 54.53 -20.31
N ASN A 554 6.85 55.02 -19.21
CA ASN A 554 7.44 54.25 -18.12
C ASN A 554 6.38 53.30 -17.55
N ASN A 555 6.81 52.13 -17.06
CA ASN A 555 6.07 51.25 -16.15
C ASN A 555 4.69 50.77 -16.63
N TYR A 556 4.68 49.66 -17.37
CA TYR A 556 3.66 48.62 -17.17
C TYR A 556 4.37 47.27 -17.08
N TRP A 557 4.38 46.75 -15.86
CA TRP A 557 4.74 45.37 -15.56
C TRP A 557 3.58 44.49 -16.07
N CYS A 558 3.87 43.53 -16.93
CA CYS A 558 2.98 42.39 -17.07
C CYS A 558 3.37 41.44 -15.95
N ASP A 559 2.64 41.52 -14.83
CA ASP A 559 2.73 40.52 -13.77
C ASP A 559 2.52 39.13 -14.37
N ASP A 560 3.40 38.21 -13.98
CA ASP A 560 3.32 36.75 -14.11
C ASP A 560 2.13 36.20 -14.91
N ILE A 561 2.37 35.82 -16.18
CA ILE A 561 1.53 34.78 -16.79
C ILE A 561 1.94 33.46 -16.12
N LYS A 562 1.28 33.15 -14.99
CA LYS A 562 1.31 31.81 -14.38
C LYS A 562 0.55 30.86 -15.27
N LEU A 563 1.27 30.18 -16.17
CA LEU A 563 0.74 28.99 -16.80
C LEU A 563 0.68 27.90 -15.72
N TYR A 564 -0.49 27.74 -15.09
CA TYR A 564 -0.78 26.57 -14.26
C TYR A 564 -0.89 25.37 -15.19
N ILE A 565 0.23 24.72 -15.50
CA ILE A 565 0.20 23.32 -15.95
C ILE A 565 -0.15 22.51 -14.70
N ILE A 566 -1.45 22.34 -14.46
CA ILE A 566 -1.93 21.31 -13.55
C ILE A 566 -1.55 20.00 -14.23
N TYR A 567 -0.41 19.43 -13.83
CA TYR A 567 -0.13 18.02 -14.08
C TYR A 567 -1.13 17.22 -13.24
N GLY A 568 -2.34 17.07 -13.78
CA GLY A 568 -3.25 16.02 -13.35
C GLY A 568 -2.52 14.71 -13.60
N THR A 569 -2.06 14.08 -12.52
CA THR A 569 -1.43 12.76 -12.56
C THR A 569 -2.46 11.77 -13.06
N TYR A 570 -2.44 11.49 -14.36
CA TYR A 570 -2.84 10.18 -14.82
C TYR A 570 -1.84 9.19 -14.24
N LEU A 571 -2.34 8.21 -13.49
CA LEU A 571 -1.62 6.96 -13.31
C LEU A 571 -1.13 6.53 -14.70
N GLU A 572 0.18 6.51 -14.92
CA GLU A 572 0.73 5.75 -16.03
C GLU A 572 0.50 4.26 -15.72
N LEU A 573 -0.71 3.78 -15.96
CA LEU A 573 -0.87 2.45 -16.50
C LEU A 573 -0.05 2.44 -17.78
N ARG A 574 1.16 1.86 -17.72
CA ARG A 574 2.03 1.73 -18.89
C ARG A 574 1.18 1.31 -20.08
N GLN A 575 1.09 2.20 -21.06
CA GLN A 575 0.49 1.89 -22.33
C GLN A 575 1.46 0.96 -23.06
N VAL A 576 1.20 -0.35 -23.01
CA VAL A 576 1.90 -1.26 -23.92
C VAL A 576 1.47 -0.85 -25.32
N ASN A 577 2.39 -0.26 -26.06
CA ASN A 577 2.16 0.30 -27.39
C ASN A 577 3.13 -0.41 -28.33
N ILE A 578 2.75 -1.61 -28.74
CA ILE A 578 3.59 -2.44 -29.58
C ILE A 578 3.27 -2.06 -31.03
N PRO A 579 4.25 -1.57 -31.82
CA PRO A 579 4.01 -1.24 -33.21
C PRO A 579 3.40 -2.41 -33.98
N ALA A 580 2.43 -2.13 -34.86
CA ALA A 580 1.73 -3.16 -35.63
C ALA A 580 2.65 -4.01 -36.53
N ASN A 581 3.87 -3.53 -36.80
CA ASN A 581 4.91 -4.22 -37.56
C ASN A 581 6.02 -4.83 -36.68
N ALA A 582 5.94 -4.73 -35.35
CA ALA A 582 6.91 -5.32 -34.44
C ALA A 582 7.07 -6.82 -34.70
N THR A 583 8.31 -7.29 -34.63
CA THR A 583 8.69 -8.69 -34.75
C THR A 583 9.45 -9.11 -33.49
N TRP A 584 9.37 -10.39 -33.16
CA TRP A 584 10.14 -10.99 -32.08
C TRP A 584 11.07 -12.03 -32.67
N ASN A 585 12.22 -12.19 -32.02
CA ASN A 585 13.10 -13.31 -32.29
C ASN A 585 12.28 -14.61 -32.25
N GLN A 586 12.42 -15.47 -33.25
CA GLN A 586 11.64 -16.69 -33.35
C GLN A 586 12.12 -17.80 -32.40
N ASN A 587 13.36 -17.71 -31.91
CA ASN A 587 13.91 -18.64 -30.93
C ASN A 587 13.77 -18.04 -29.52
N GLY A 588 12.97 -18.70 -28.70
CA GLY A 588 12.78 -18.37 -27.29
C GLY A 588 13.93 -18.84 -26.42
N VAL A 589 14.09 -18.17 -25.28
CA VAL A 589 15.01 -18.56 -24.21
C VAL A 589 14.17 -19.04 -23.03
N THR A 590 14.43 -20.24 -22.53
CA THR A 590 13.79 -20.72 -21.29
C THR A 590 14.22 -19.85 -20.12
N ILE A 591 13.27 -19.27 -19.39
CA ILE A 591 13.52 -18.39 -18.24
C ILE A 591 12.98 -18.94 -16.91
N ALA A 592 12.17 -20.00 -16.95
CA ALA A 592 11.68 -20.72 -15.78
C ALA A 592 11.29 -22.15 -16.20
N GLY A 593 11.47 -23.12 -15.31
CA GLY A 593 11.21 -24.53 -15.60
C GLY A 593 12.17 -25.13 -16.64
N GLY A 594 11.71 -26.13 -17.38
CA GLY A 594 12.51 -26.81 -18.41
C GLY A 594 13.45 -27.89 -17.89
N HIS A 595 13.38 -28.23 -16.60
CA HIS A 595 14.12 -29.31 -15.96
C HIS A 595 13.24 -30.56 -15.71
N GLY A 596 12.26 -30.78 -16.60
CA GLY A 596 11.25 -31.82 -16.49
C GLY A 596 10.08 -31.46 -15.57
N GLN A 597 9.03 -32.26 -15.64
CA GLN A 597 7.86 -32.12 -14.75
C GLN A 597 8.20 -32.57 -13.33
N GLY A 598 7.74 -31.82 -12.32
CA GLY A 598 7.90 -32.22 -10.93
C GLY A 598 7.69 -31.08 -9.92
N THR A 599 7.99 -31.36 -8.65
CA THR A 599 7.73 -30.46 -7.51
C THR A 599 8.97 -29.71 -7.03
N ALA A 600 10.14 -29.96 -7.63
CA ALA A 600 11.37 -29.24 -7.26
C ALA A 600 11.27 -27.74 -7.58
N THR A 601 12.20 -26.94 -7.04
CA THR A 601 12.23 -25.48 -7.19
C THR A 601 12.61 -25.02 -8.60
N ASP A 602 13.13 -25.91 -9.44
CA ASP A 602 13.48 -25.69 -10.85
C ASP A 602 12.49 -26.37 -11.82
N GLN A 603 11.42 -26.97 -11.28
CA GLN A 603 10.42 -27.72 -12.04
C GLN A 603 9.03 -27.09 -11.95
N LEU A 604 8.26 -27.26 -13.03
CA LEU A 604 6.85 -26.86 -13.16
C LEU A 604 6.02 -28.10 -13.54
N PHE A 605 4.69 -28.04 -13.40
CA PHE A 605 3.82 -29.09 -13.90
C PHE A 605 2.48 -28.56 -14.45
N LEU A 606 2.34 -28.58 -15.78
CA LEU A 606 1.27 -27.95 -16.58
C LEU A 606 0.90 -26.56 -16.09
N SER A 607 1.91 -25.71 -15.88
CA SER A 607 1.72 -24.31 -15.51
C SER A 607 0.75 -23.60 -16.45
N ARG A 608 -0.01 -22.63 -15.93
CA ARG A 608 -1.05 -21.91 -16.67
C ARG A 608 -0.75 -20.42 -16.78
N GLY A 609 -1.34 -19.61 -15.90
CA GLY A 609 -1.20 -18.15 -15.92
C GLY A 609 0.19 -17.71 -15.50
N LEU A 610 0.62 -16.58 -16.06
CA LEU A 610 1.86 -15.93 -15.66
C LEU A 610 1.65 -14.43 -15.58
N PHE A 611 2.41 -13.79 -14.70
CA PHE A 611 2.57 -12.35 -14.64
C PHE A 611 4.05 -12.00 -14.64
N VAL A 612 4.44 -10.99 -15.43
CA VAL A 612 5.80 -10.45 -15.41
C VAL A 612 5.76 -9.06 -14.80
N ASP A 613 6.53 -8.86 -13.72
CA ASP A 613 6.63 -7.56 -13.09
C ASP A 613 7.67 -6.64 -13.74
N GLY A 614 7.72 -5.42 -13.22
CA GLY A 614 8.59 -4.37 -13.73
C GLY A 614 10.10 -4.63 -13.61
N ASP A 615 10.49 -5.53 -12.71
CA ASP A 615 11.87 -5.89 -12.42
C ASP A 615 12.24 -7.24 -13.07
N GLN A 616 11.40 -7.68 -14.03
CA GLN A 616 11.54 -8.93 -14.78
C GLN A 616 11.40 -10.19 -13.90
N THR A 617 10.75 -10.08 -12.75
CA THR A 617 10.34 -11.25 -11.98
C THR A 617 9.13 -11.88 -12.65
N VAL A 618 9.16 -13.20 -12.80
CA VAL A 618 8.06 -13.97 -13.41
C VAL A 618 7.36 -14.77 -12.32
N VAL A 619 6.06 -14.52 -12.15
CA VAL A 619 5.19 -15.23 -11.22
C VAL A 619 4.29 -16.15 -12.03
N ILE A 620 4.22 -17.43 -11.66
CA ILE A 620 3.63 -18.49 -12.47
C ILE A 620 2.67 -19.31 -11.62
N ALA A 621 1.45 -19.52 -12.13
CA ALA A 621 0.52 -20.48 -11.58
C ALA A 621 0.93 -21.91 -11.97
N ASP A 622 1.52 -22.63 -11.03
CA ASP A 622 1.97 -24.02 -11.20
C ASP A 622 0.82 -24.97 -10.84
N TYR A 623 -0.03 -25.18 -11.85
CA TYR A 623 -1.39 -25.72 -11.71
C TYR A 623 -1.44 -27.08 -11.01
N TRP A 624 -0.68 -28.09 -11.45
CA TRP A 624 -0.72 -29.42 -10.84
C TRP A 624 0.01 -29.52 -9.52
N ASN A 625 0.93 -28.60 -9.24
CA ASN A 625 1.65 -28.58 -7.98
C ASN A 625 0.94 -27.72 -6.91
N HIS A 626 -0.24 -27.18 -7.22
CA HIS A 626 -1.08 -26.45 -6.27
C HIS A 626 -0.34 -25.28 -5.58
N ARG A 627 0.45 -24.54 -6.38
CA ARG A 627 1.32 -23.48 -5.87
C ARG A 627 1.48 -22.36 -6.88
N ILE A 628 1.89 -21.20 -6.39
CA ILE A 628 2.41 -20.11 -7.20
C ILE A 628 3.91 -20.05 -6.99
N MET A 629 4.64 -19.99 -8.09
CA MET A 629 6.08 -19.93 -8.11
C MET A 629 6.56 -18.58 -8.63
N GLN A 630 7.74 -18.17 -8.17
CA GLN A 630 8.39 -16.93 -8.57
C GLN A 630 9.83 -17.22 -9.01
N TRP A 631 10.24 -16.64 -10.14
CA TRP A 631 11.61 -16.65 -10.63
C TRP A 631 12.10 -15.24 -10.97
N LYS A 632 13.39 -15.01 -10.77
CA LYS A 632 14.08 -13.84 -11.34
C LYS A 632 14.49 -14.15 -12.78
N ASN A 633 14.43 -13.15 -13.66
CA ASN A 633 14.76 -13.32 -15.07
C ASN A 633 16.11 -14.00 -15.29
N GLY A 634 16.12 -15.08 -16.08
CA GLY A 634 17.33 -15.80 -16.47
C GLY A 634 17.85 -16.81 -15.44
N ASP A 635 17.22 -16.94 -14.26
CA ASP A 635 17.51 -18.02 -13.33
C ASP A 635 16.52 -19.17 -13.59
N THR A 636 16.96 -20.27 -14.19
CA THR A 636 16.10 -21.44 -14.43
C THR A 636 16.12 -22.43 -13.26
N THR A 637 16.95 -22.20 -12.24
CA THR A 637 17.29 -23.21 -11.21
C THR A 637 16.77 -22.86 -9.81
N ASN A 638 16.56 -21.57 -9.50
CA ASN A 638 16.17 -21.14 -8.16
C ASN A 638 14.77 -20.51 -8.13
N GLY A 639 13.75 -21.32 -8.38
CA GLY A 639 12.37 -20.89 -8.17
C GLY A 639 11.98 -20.87 -6.69
N GLN A 640 11.10 -19.95 -6.35
CA GLN A 640 10.60 -19.79 -4.99
C GLN A 640 9.09 -19.98 -4.95
N VAL A 641 8.61 -20.80 -4.02
CA VAL A 641 7.18 -20.90 -3.74
C VAL A 641 6.75 -19.62 -3.02
N VAL A 642 5.82 -18.87 -3.61
CA VAL A 642 5.33 -17.59 -3.06
C VAL A 642 3.88 -17.65 -2.59
N ALA A 643 3.14 -18.68 -2.98
CA ALA A 643 1.84 -19.01 -2.42
C ALA A 643 1.54 -20.51 -2.59
N GLY A 644 0.76 -21.09 -1.69
CA GLY A 644 0.46 -22.54 -1.70
C GLY A 644 1.70 -23.39 -1.39
N GLY A 645 1.81 -24.56 -2.05
CA GLY A 645 2.94 -25.49 -1.87
C GLY A 645 2.86 -26.35 -0.60
N ASN A 646 1.76 -26.27 0.16
CA ASN A 646 1.48 -27.07 1.36
C ASN A 646 0.53 -28.25 1.05
N GLY A 647 0.68 -28.84 -0.13
CA GLY A 647 -0.25 -29.85 -0.68
C GLY A 647 -1.58 -29.26 -1.17
N GLU A 648 -2.37 -30.09 -1.86
CA GLU A 648 -3.71 -29.71 -2.30
C GLU A 648 -4.68 -29.58 -1.12
N GLY A 649 -5.59 -28.61 -1.19
CA GLY A 649 -6.69 -28.53 -0.24
C GLY A 649 -7.33 -27.14 -0.14
N LYS A 650 -8.32 -27.04 0.74
CA LYS A 650 -9.17 -25.85 0.96
C LYS A 650 -8.66 -24.91 2.04
N GLY A 651 -7.62 -25.30 2.78
CA GLY A 651 -7.02 -24.46 3.82
C GLY A 651 -6.56 -23.12 3.26
N LEU A 652 -6.48 -22.09 4.09
CA LEU A 652 -5.99 -20.78 3.66
C LEU A 652 -4.49 -20.78 3.33
N HIS A 653 -3.73 -21.77 3.81
CA HIS A 653 -2.32 -22.02 3.44
C HIS A 653 -2.18 -22.96 2.22
N GLN A 654 -3.28 -23.36 1.60
CA GLN A 654 -3.31 -24.30 0.48
C GLN A 654 -4.00 -23.66 -0.73
N LEU A 655 -3.62 -24.13 -1.91
CA LEU A 655 -4.32 -23.87 -3.16
C LEU A 655 -4.77 -25.21 -3.73
N GLN A 656 -5.69 -25.18 -4.68
CA GLN A 656 -6.09 -26.35 -5.44
C GLN A 656 -6.30 -25.98 -6.90
N TYR A 657 -5.34 -26.36 -7.74
CA TYR A 657 -5.34 -26.13 -9.19
C TYR A 657 -5.42 -24.64 -9.58
N PRO A 658 -4.47 -23.80 -9.13
CA PRO A 658 -4.49 -22.38 -9.47
C PRO A 658 -4.30 -22.18 -10.98
N THR A 659 -5.14 -21.36 -11.60
CA THR A 659 -5.12 -21.17 -13.06
C THR A 659 -4.52 -19.85 -13.50
N ASP A 660 -4.67 -18.81 -12.71
CA ASP A 660 -4.21 -17.47 -13.05
C ASP A 660 -3.79 -16.67 -11.82
N VAL A 661 -2.91 -15.69 -12.06
CA VAL A 661 -2.32 -14.86 -11.00
C VAL A 661 -2.07 -13.45 -11.50
N LEU A 662 -2.45 -12.46 -10.70
CA LEU A 662 -2.15 -11.04 -10.90
C LEU A 662 -1.40 -10.48 -9.70
N ILE A 663 -0.63 -9.41 -9.91
CA ILE A 663 -0.08 -8.63 -8.79
C ILE A 663 -1.06 -7.51 -8.44
N GLY A 664 -1.58 -7.56 -7.21
CA GLY A 664 -2.31 -6.47 -6.57
C GLY A 664 -1.35 -5.36 -6.18
N LYS A 665 -1.46 -4.23 -6.87
CA LYS A 665 -0.51 -3.08 -6.83
C LYS A 665 -0.46 -2.30 -5.52
N GLU A 666 -1.21 -2.71 -4.51
CA GLU A 666 -1.40 -1.94 -3.28
C GLU A 666 -0.94 -2.67 -2.01
N ALA A 667 -0.46 -3.91 -2.12
CA ALA A 667 -0.02 -4.66 -0.94
C ALA A 667 1.13 -5.62 -1.19
N ASP A 668 1.86 -5.41 -2.30
CA ASP A 668 2.71 -6.44 -2.93
C ASP A 668 2.09 -7.84 -2.77
N SER A 669 0.86 -8.00 -3.28
CA SER A 669 0.06 -9.20 -3.04
C SER A 669 -0.30 -9.89 -4.36
N LEU A 670 -0.44 -11.21 -4.31
CA LEU A 670 -0.89 -12.02 -5.43
C LEU A 670 -2.39 -12.20 -5.35
N ILE A 671 -3.11 -11.85 -6.40
CA ILE A 671 -4.52 -12.23 -6.57
C ILE A 671 -4.51 -13.50 -7.40
N ILE A 672 -4.94 -14.60 -6.80
CA ILE A 672 -4.81 -15.95 -7.34
C ILE A 672 -6.21 -16.50 -7.56
N CYS A 673 -6.44 -17.01 -8.76
CA CYS A 673 -7.61 -17.82 -9.01
C CYS A 673 -7.33 -19.24 -8.51
N ASP A 674 -8.05 -19.64 -7.46
CA ASP A 674 -7.92 -20.94 -6.78
C ASP A 674 -9.10 -21.84 -7.18
N ARG A 675 -9.01 -22.33 -8.43
CA ARG A 675 -10.12 -22.84 -9.21
C ARG A 675 -10.96 -23.91 -8.51
N MET A 676 -10.35 -25.03 -8.08
CA MET A 676 -11.11 -26.15 -7.51
C MET A 676 -11.61 -25.88 -6.09
N ASN A 677 -11.10 -24.83 -5.45
CA ASN A 677 -11.66 -24.31 -4.22
C ASN A 677 -12.78 -23.29 -4.46
N GLU A 678 -13.14 -23.05 -5.73
CA GLU A 678 -14.21 -22.14 -6.18
C GLU A 678 -14.08 -20.74 -5.58
N ARG A 679 -12.85 -20.21 -5.55
CA ARG A 679 -12.55 -18.93 -4.92
C ARG A 679 -11.42 -18.18 -5.60
N VAL A 680 -11.41 -16.86 -5.40
CA VAL A 680 -10.25 -16.02 -5.65
C VAL A 680 -9.66 -15.62 -4.32
N VAL A 681 -8.34 -15.81 -4.15
CA VAL A 681 -7.63 -15.48 -2.92
C VAL A 681 -6.60 -14.38 -3.16
N GLN A 682 -6.39 -13.54 -2.16
CA GLN A 682 -5.29 -12.61 -2.08
C GLN A 682 -4.21 -13.19 -1.18
N TRP A 683 -2.96 -13.19 -1.62
CA TRP A 683 -1.83 -13.72 -0.87
C TRP A 683 -0.75 -12.65 -0.75
N SER A 684 -0.41 -12.22 0.46
CA SER A 684 0.64 -11.22 0.67
C SER A 684 2.02 -11.80 0.33
N ARG A 685 2.85 -11.05 -0.39
CA ARG A 685 4.27 -11.41 -0.65
C ARG A 685 5.20 -10.90 0.44
N LEU A 686 4.67 -10.22 1.47
CA LEU A 686 5.45 -9.76 2.62
C LEU A 686 5.95 -10.95 3.46
N SER A 687 7.17 -10.85 3.99
CA SER A 687 7.78 -11.92 4.78
C SER A 687 6.97 -12.24 6.04
N GLY A 688 6.52 -13.50 6.18
CA GLY A 688 5.83 -14.01 7.37
C GLY A 688 4.39 -14.45 7.16
N THR A 689 3.77 -14.15 6.02
CA THR A 689 2.42 -14.62 5.68
C THR A 689 2.46 -15.96 4.95
N THR A 690 1.88 -17.00 5.57
CA THR A 690 1.81 -18.36 5.01
C THR A 690 0.41 -18.75 4.53
N GLN A 691 -0.53 -17.81 4.54
CA GLN A 691 -1.95 -18.03 4.26
C GLN A 691 -2.49 -16.90 3.36
N GLY A 692 -3.39 -17.24 2.45
CA GLY A 692 -4.18 -16.30 1.67
C GLY A 692 -5.51 -15.94 2.33
N GLU A 693 -6.09 -14.83 1.87
CA GLU A 693 -7.41 -14.33 2.26
C GLU A 693 -8.40 -14.50 1.10
N ILE A 694 -9.63 -14.92 1.39
CA ILE A 694 -10.64 -15.12 0.34
C ILE A 694 -11.21 -13.76 -0.06
N LEU A 695 -11.04 -13.37 -1.33
CA LEU A 695 -11.64 -12.17 -1.91
C LEU A 695 -13.04 -12.43 -2.45
N ILE A 696 -13.20 -13.55 -3.14
CA ILE A 696 -14.45 -13.97 -3.79
C ILE A 696 -14.59 -15.46 -3.54
N ASP A 697 -15.79 -15.90 -3.13
CA ASP A 697 -16.17 -17.29 -3.02
C ASP A 697 -17.26 -17.66 -4.04
N ASN A 698 -17.53 -18.96 -4.18
CA ASN A 698 -18.57 -19.50 -5.07
C ASN A 698 -18.40 -19.12 -6.55
N ILE A 699 -17.17 -19.14 -7.02
CA ILE A 699 -16.79 -18.88 -8.42
C ILE A 699 -15.78 -19.92 -8.91
N ASP A 700 -16.13 -20.70 -9.93
CA ASP A 700 -15.15 -21.58 -10.62
C ASP A 700 -14.29 -20.69 -11.53
N CYS A 701 -13.43 -19.89 -10.89
CA CYS A 701 -12.63 -18.88 -11.57
C CYS A 701 -11.67 -19.54 -12.56
N PHE A 702 -11.32 -18.84 -13.64
CA PHE A 702 -10.29 -19.32 -14.56
C PHE A 702 -9.26 -18.25 -14.93
N GLY A 703 -9.73 -17.10 -15.38
CA GLY A 703 -8.92 -15.95 -15.75
C GLY A 703 -9.25 -14.75 -14.88
N LEU A 704 -8.24 -13.91 -14.68
CA LEU A 704 -8.33 -12.69 -13.89
C LEU A 704 -7.90 -11.48 -14.74
N ALA A 705 -8.59 -10.35 -14.57
CA ALA A 705 -8.05 -9.05 -14.98
C ALA A 705 -8.47 -7.96 -14.00
N MET A 706 -7.70 -6.88 -13.95
CA MET A 706 -7.99 -5.72 -13.12
C MET A 706 -7.97 -4.47 -14.00
N ASP A 707 -8.99 -3.62 -13.88
CA ASP A 707 -9.02 -2.34 -14.60
C ASP A 707 -8.37 -1.19 -13.81
N GLU A 708 -8.30 -0.02 -14.44
CA GLU A 708 -7.71 1.19 -13.84
C GLU A 708 -8.47 1.73 -12.62
N HIS A 709 -9.73 1.35 -12.49
CA HIS A 709 -10.60 1.74 -11.37
C HIS A 709 -10.59 0.69 -10.25
N ARG A 710 -9.73 -0.33 -10.36
CA ARG A 710 -9.59 -1.46 -9.41
C ARG A 710 -10.83 -2.35 -9.30
N TYR A 711 -11.57 -2.50 -10.39
CA TYR A 711 -12.52 -3.58 -10.50
C TYR A 711 -11.81 -4.86 -10.92
N LEU A 712 -12.04 -5.94 -10.18
CA LEU A 712 -11.56 -7.28 -10.48
C LEU A 712 -12.59 -7.98 -11.39
N TYR A 713 -12.13 -8.45 -12.54
CA TYR A 713 -12.92 -9.21 -13.49
C TYR A 713 -12.48 -10.66 -13.43
N VAL A 714 -13.45 -11.56 -13.31
CA VAL A 714 -13.23 -12.99 -13.16
C VAL A 714 -14.12 -13.72 -14.13
N SER A 715 -13.55 -14.62 -14.93
CA SER A 715 -14.31 -15.58 -15.74
C SER A 715 -14.71 -16.76 -14.87
N ASP A 716 -16.00 -17.08 -14.87
CA ASP A 716 -16.54 -18.29 -14.26
C ASP A 716 -16.66 -19.36 -15.36
N TYR A 717 -15.82 -20.38 -15.24
CA TYR A 717 -15.65 -21.43 -16.23
C TYR A 717 -16.93 -22.25 -16.42
N VAL A 718 -17.60 -22.59 -15.31
CA VAL A 718 -18.80 -23.45 -15.30
C VAL A 718 -20.07 -22.66 -15.56
N LYS A 719 -20.19 -21.43 -15.04
CA LYS A 719 -21.37 -20.59 -15.30
C LYS A 719 -21.33 -19.91 -16.68
N HIS A 720 -20.21 -20.02 -17.39
CA HIS A 720 -20.02 -19.48 -18.74
C HIS A 720 -20.29 -17.97 -18.80
N GLU A 721 -19.67 -17.25 -17.87
CA GLU A 721 -19.88 -15.81 -17.70
C GLU A 721 -18.62 -15.11 -17.21
N VAL A 722 -18.59 -13.80 -17.34
CA VAL A 722 -17.57 -12.94 -16.71
C VAL A 722 -18.27 -11.98 -15.78
N ARG A 723 -17.77 -11.90 -14.55
CA ARG A 723 -18.26 -10.99 -13.51
C ARG A 723 -17.20 -9.98 -13.13
N ARG A 724 -17.67 -8.77 -12.85
CA ARG A 724 -16.89 -7.65 -12.34
C ARG A 724 -17.22 -7.41 -10.88
N TYR A 725 -16.20 -7.34 -10.03
CA TYR A 725 -16.30 -7.13 -8.60
C TYR A 725 -15.58 -5.85 -8.22
N GLN A 726 -16.21 -5.03 -7.39
CA GLN A 726 -15.46 -4.07 -6.59
C GLN A 726 -14.78 -4.83 -5.44
N LEU A 727 -13.54 -4.48 -5.08
CA LEU A 727 -12.87 -5.11 -3.92
C LEU A 727 -13.75 -4.98 -2.66
N GLY A 728 -14.09 -6.11 -2.03
CA GLY A 728 -15.01 -6.21 -0.89
C GLY A 728 -16.48 -6.48 -1.25
N GLU A 729 -16.85 -6.42 -2.53
CA GLU A 729 -18.18 -6.80 -3.02
C GLU A 729 -18.32 -8.33 -3.06
N LYS A 730 -19.38 -8.87 -2.45
CA LYS A 730 -19.63 -10.33 -2.45
C LYS A 730 -20.27 -10.84 -3.74
N ASN A 731 -21.07 -10.00 -4.42
CA ASN A 731 -21.84 -10.38 -5.59
C ASN A 731 -21.39 -9.57 -6.80
N GLY A 732 -20.61 -10.16 -7.70
CA GLY A 732 -20.11 -9.46 -8.89
C GLY A 732 -21.21 -9.14 -9.90
N THR A 733 -21.05 -8.02 -10.61
CA THR A 733 -21.89 -7.60 -11.73
C THR A 733 -21.58 -8.43 -12.98
N LEU A 734 -22.59 -9.03 -13.62
CA LEU A 734 -22.42 -9.71 -14.92
C LEU A 734 -22.02 -8.71 -16.01
N VAL A 735 -20.91 -8.97 -16.72
CA VAL A 735 -20.39 -8.09 -17.79
C VAL A 735 -20.19 -8.76 -19.14
N ALA A 736 -20.13 -10.09 -19.20
CA ALA A 736 -20.14 -10.86 -20.45
C ALA A 736 -20.75 -12.25 -20.23
N GLY A 737 -21.41 -12.81 -21.25
CA GLY A 737 -22.07 -14.12 -21.17
C GLY A 737 -23.30 -14.12 -20.26
N GLY A 738 -23.46 -15.17 -19.44
CA GLY A 738 -24.55 -15.30 -18.47
C GLY A 738 -25.88 -15.80 -19.05
N ASN A 739 -25.90 -16.20 -20.33
CA ASN A 739 -27.06 -16.79 -21.01
C ASN A 739 -26.89 -18.30 -21.26
N GLY A 740 -26.11 -18.97 -20.41
CA GLY A 740 -25.79 -20.39 -20.51
C GLY A 740 -24.69 -20.71 -21.54
N LYS A 741 -24.34 -22.00 -21.61
CA LYS A 741 -23.37 -22.55 -22.56
C LYS A 741 -23.90 -22.43 -23.98
N GLY A 742 -23.13 -21.82 -24.87
CA GLY A 742 -23.46 -21.82 -26.29
C GLY A 742 -22.56 -20.90 -27.11
N ASN A 743 -22.92 -20.71 -28.36
CA ASN A 743 -22.12 -20.04 -29.40
C ASN A 743 -22.77 -18.77 -29.97
N ASP A 744 -23.94 -18.37 -29.45
CA ASP A 744 -24.58 -17.10 -29.77
C ASP A 744 -23.74 -15.89 -29.31
N THR A 745 -24.07 -14.69 -29.77
CA THR A 745 -23.32 -13.44 -29.48
C THR A 745 -23.41 -13.04 -28.01
N ASN A 746 -24.43 -13.49 -27.28
CA ASN A 746 -24.62 -13.26 -25.84
C ASN A 746 -24.23 -14.46 -24.95
N GLN A 747 -23.65 -15.52 -25.53
CA GLN A 747 -23.25 -16.74 -24.84
C GLN A 747 -21.74 -16.95 -24.89
N LEU A 748 -21.24 -17.72 -23.92
CA LEU A 748 -19.87 -18.19 -23.83
C LEU A 748 -19.87 -19.72 -23.62
N ASN A 749 -18.75 -20.35 -23.89
CA ASN A 749 -18.54 -21.78 -23.68
C ASN A 749 -17.19 -22.02 -23.00
N GLU A 750 -17.26 -22.11 -21.68
CA GLU A 750 -16.12 -22.28 -20.75
C GLU A 750 -15.05 -21.19 -20.97
N PRO A 751 -15.40 -19.92 -20.67
CA PRO A 751 -14.50 -18.80 -20.88
C PRO A 751 -13.24 -18.96 -20.02
N ALA A 752 -12.07 -18.78 -20.64
CA ALA A 752 -10.77 -18.92 -19.98
C ALA A 752 -10.20 -17.54 -19.57
N TYR A 753 -9.18 -17.03 -20.26
CA TYR A 753 -8.56 -15.75 -19.95
C TYR A 753 -9.41 -14.56 -20.40
N LEU A 754 -9.18 -13.43 -19.76
CA LEU A 754 -9.84 -12.18 -20.08
C LEU A 754 -8.86 -11.01 -20.01
N PHE A 755 -9.16 -9.96 -20.74
CA PHE A 755 -8.44 -8.69 -20.71
C PHE A 755 -9.46 -7.55 -20.71
N VAL A 756 -9.18 -6.49 -19.95
CA VAL A 756 -10.06 -5.32 -19.87
C VAL A 756 -9.28 -4.08 -20.27
N ASP A 757 -9.75 -3.38 -21.30
CA ASP A 757 -9.15 -2.12 -21.75
C ASP A 757 -9.59 -0.92 -20.88
N ARG A 758 -9.02 0.26 -21.15
CA ARG A 758 -9.36 1.51 -20.45
C ARG A 758 -10.79 1.98 -20.68
N LYS A 759 -11.44 1.52 -21.75
CA LYS A 759 -12.86 1.80 -22.03
C LYS A 759 -13.78 0.81 -21.30
N GLN A 760 -13.22 -0.06 -20.46
CA GLN A 760 -13.90 -1.19 -19.81
C GLN A 760 -14.54 -2.15 -20.82
N THR A 761 -13.92 -2.28 -22.00
CA THR A 761 -14.25 -3.35 -22.95
C THR A 761 -13.64 -4.64 -22.43
N VAL A 762 -14.46 -5.67 -22.27
CA VAL A 762 -14.04 -6.98 -21.78
C VAL A 762 -13.80 -7.90 -22.96
N TYR A 763 -12.55 -8.31 -23.15
CA TYR A 763 -12.16 -9.35 -24.10
C TYR A 763 -12.10 -10.68 -23.36
N VAL A 764 -12.63 -11.74 -23.96
CA VAL A 764 -12.74 -13.06 -23.34
C VAL A 764 -12.33 -14.11 -24.35
N SER A 765 -11.41 -15.00 -23.98
CA SER A 765 -11.14 -16.20 -24.75
C SER A 765 -12.29 -17.20 -24.53
N ASP A 766 -13.13 -17.33 -25.54
CA ASP A 766 -14.29 -18.21 -25.55
C ASP A 766 -13.83 -19.61 -26.00
N HIS A 767 -13.22 -20.32 -25.04
CA HIS A 767 -12.27 -21.42 -25.27
C HIS A 767 -12.83 -22.50 -26.20
N TYR A 768 -13.98 -23.11 -25.87
CA TYR A 768 -14.56 -24.18 -26.70
C TYR A 768 -15.38 -23.71 -27.90
N ASN A 769 -15.55 -22.40 -28.08
CA ASN A 769 -16.09 -21.82 -29.31
C ASN A 769 -14.99 -21.38 -30.28
N HIS A 770 -13.72 -21.58 -29.93
CA HIS A 770 -12.56 -21.30 -30.78
C HIS A 770 -12.53 -19.85 -31.30
N ARG A 771 -12.87 -18.90 -30.41
CA ARG A 771 -12.94 -17.48 -30.72
C ARG A 771 -12.53 -16.63 -29.53
N VAL A 772 -12.20 -15.37 -29.79
CA VAL A 772 -12.12 -14.33 -28.76
C VAL A 772 -13.27 -13.37 -29.00
N MET A 773 -14.04 -13.11 -27.95
CA MET A 773 -15.20 -12.21 -27.99
C MET A 773 -14.88 -10.94 -27.21
N LYS A 774 -15.40 -9.79 -27.65
CA LYS A 774 -15.31 -8.52 -26.91
C LYS A 774 -16.69 -7.97 -26.60
N TRP A 775 -16.88 -7.48 -25.37
CA TRP A 775 -18.08 -6.78 -24.92
C TRP A 775 -17.71 -5.35 -24.53
N ASN A 776 -18.33 -4.38 -25.20
CA ASN A 776 -18.25 -2.99 -24.75
C ASN A 776 -19.02 -2.84 -23.43
N LYS A 777 -18.63 -1.86 -22.61
CA LYS A 777 -19.29 -1.58 -21.32
C LYS A 777 -20.82 -1.47 -21.48
N GLY A 778 -21.55 -2.32 -20.76
CA GLY A 778 -23.02 -2.34 -20.75
C GLY A 778 -23.68 -3.06 -21.93
N ALA A 779 -22.91 -3.60 -22.88
CA ALA A 779 -23.45 -4.36 -24.00
C ALA A 779 -24.12 -5.66 -23.52
N LYS A 780 -25.20 -6.07 -24.21
CA LYS A 780 -25.90 -7.34 -23.97
C LYS A 780 -25.39 -8.49 -24.84
N GLU A 781 -24.71 -8.14 -25.93
CA GLU A 781 -24.12 -9.06 -26.90
C GLU A 781 -22.68 -8.66 -27.16
N GLY A 782 -21.86 -9.66 -27.48
CA GLY A 782 -20.45 -9.54 -27.79
C GLY A 782 -20.19 -9.54 -29.29
N ILE A 783 -18.99 -9.12 -29.63
CA ILE A 783 -18.50 -9.04 -31.00
C ILE A 783 -17.30 -9.97 -31.12
N VAL A 784 -17.22 -10.76 -32.19
CA VAL A 784 -16.03 -11.57 -32.48
C VAL A 784 -14.84 -10.65 -32.72
N ALA A 785 -13.81 -10.76 -31.88
CA ALA A 785 -12.58 -9.98 -31.98
C ALA A 785 -11.47 -10.76 -32.71
N ALA A 786 -11.46 -12.09 -32.59
CA ALA A 786 -10.56 -12.97 -33.33
C ALA A 786 -11.18 -14.38 -33.46
N GLY A 787 -10.81 -15.10 -34.53
CA GLY A 787 -11.35 -16.43 -34.81
C GLY A 787 -12.83 -16.39 -35.23
N GLY A 788 -13.62 -17.36 -34.75
CA GLY A 788 -15.07 -17.42 -35.01
C GLY A 788 -15.46 -18.03 -36.37
N GLN A 789 -14.49 -18.53 -37.14
CA GLN A 789 -14.71 -19.29 -38.38
C GLN A 789 -14.64 -20.81 -38.15
N GLY A 790 -15.03 -21.26 -36.97
CA GLY A 790 -14.88 -22.64 -36.50
C GLY A 790 -13.45 -22.99 -36.06
N GLU A 791 -13.32 -24.21 -35.54
CA GLU A 791 -12.02 -24.78 -35.15
C GLU A 791 -11.13 -25.00 -36.38
N GLY A 792 -9.87 -24.55 -36.32
CA GLY A 792 -8.90 -24.85 -37.37
C GLY A 792 -7.59 -24.09 -37.22
N SER A 793 -6.68 -24.29 -38.17
CA SER A 793 -5.32 -23.72 -38.16
C SER A 793 -5.11 -22.59 -39.18
N ALA A 794 -6.13 -22.23 -39.96
CA ALA A 794 -6.09 -21.07 -40.84
C ALA A 794 -5.81 -19.78 -40.05
N LEU A 795 -5.34 -18.72 -40.72
CA LEU A 795 -5.07 -17.43 -40.05
C LEU A 795 -6.36 -16.72 -39.58
N THR A 796 -7.52 -17.13 -40.06
CA THR A 796 -8.85 -16.67 -39.63
C THR A 796 -9.46 -17.55 -38.52
N GLN A 797 -8.81 -18.66 -38.17
CA GLN A 797 -9.31 -19.65 -37.23
C GLN A 797 -8.39 -19.75 -36.01
N LEU A 798 -8.97 -20.23 -34.91
CA LEU A 798 -8.29 -20.54 -33.67
C LEU A 798 -8.63 -21.99 -33.27
N LYS A 799 -7.89 -22.56 -32.33
CA LYS A 799 -8.17 -23.85 -31.72
C LYS A 799 -7.92 -23.77 -30.21
N ASN A 800 -9.00 -23.54 -29.48
CA ASN A 800 -9.04 -23.41 -28.02
C ASN A 800 -8.12 -22.30 -27.51
N PRO A 801 -8.40 -21.03 -27.87
CA PRO A 801 -7.58 -19.93 -27.41
C PRO A 801 -7.61 -19.81 -25.88
N ASN A 802 -6.48 -19.45 -25.28
CA ASN A 802 -6.37 -19.18 -23.84
C ASN A 802 -5.88 -17.75 -23.60
N GLY A 803 -4.61 -17.56 -23.25
CA GLY A 803 -4.06 -16.24 -22.94
C GLY A 803 -4.41 -15.21 -24.00
N ILE A 804 -4.79 -14.02 -23.54
CA ILE A 804 -5.07 -12.87 -24.41
C ILE A 804 -4.48 -11.60 -23.82
N PHE A 805 -4.13 -10.66 -24.69
CA PHE A 805 -3.66 -9.34 -24.31
C PHE A 805 -4.08 -8.33 -25.38
N VAL A 806 -4.50 -7.14 -25.00
CA VAL A 806 -4.79 -6.06 -25.94
C VAL A 806 -3.88 -4.88 -25.65
N ASP A 807 -3.13 -4.46 -26.65
CA ASP A 807 -2.27 -3.28 -26.52
C ASP A 807 -3.09 -1.98 -26.61
N THR A 808 -2.44 -0.85 -26.41
CA THR A 808 -3.10 0.47 -26.45
C THR A 808 -3.44 0.97 -27.85
N LEU A 809 -2.92 0.32 -28.89
CA LEU A 809 -3.34 0.52 -30.28
C LEU A 809 -4.57 -0.34 -30.63
N GLY A 810 -5.07 -1.16 -29.71
CA GLY A 810 -6.19 -2.06 -29.94
C GLY A 810 -5.80 -3.36 -30.64
N THR A 811 -4.51 -3.68 -30.74
CA THR A 811 -4.03 -4.96 -31.27
C THR A 811 -4.28 -6.06 -30.25
N LEU A 812 -5.04 -7.09 -30.66
CA LEU A 812 -5.33 -8.27 -29.85
C LEU A 812 -4.30 -9.37 -30.11
N TYR A 813 -3.65 -9.85 -29.06
CA TYR A 813 -2.75 -10.98 -29.05
C TYR A 813 -3.45 -12.18 -28.41
N VAL A 814 -3.26 -13.38 -28.97
CA VAL A 814 -3.95 -14.61 -28.56
C VAL A 814 -3.01 -15.79 -28.58
N ALA A 815 -2.96 -16.55 -27.49
CA ALA A 815 -2.35 -17.87 -27.47
C ALA A 815 -3.33 -18.86 -28.10
N ASP A 816 -3.00 -19.30 -29.31
CA ASP A 816 -3.76 -20.28 -30.07
C ASP A 816 -3.27 -21.69 -29.68
N THR A 817 -3.70 -22.12 -28.49
CA THR A 817 -3.06 -23.18 -27.69
C THR A 817 -2.88 -24.49 -28.44
N TYR A 818 -3.91 -25.05 -29.07
CA TYR A 818 -3.77 -26.33 -29.77
C TYR A 818 -3.29 -26.21 -31.22
N ASN A 819 -3.09 -24.99 -31.72
CA ASN A 819 -2.29 -24.75 -32.93
C ASN A 819 -0.83 -24.39 -32.61
N HIS A 820 -0.45 -24.38 -31.33
CA HIS A 820 0.93 -24.23 -30.86
C HIS A 820 1.62 -22.95 -31.33
N ARG A 821 0.88 -21.83 -31.29
CA ARG A 821 1.34 -20.52 -31.77
C ARG A 821 0.74 -19.39 -30.96
N VAL A 822 1.39 -18.22 -30.98
CA VAL A 822 0.82 -16.96 -30.52
C VAL A 822 0.56 -16.10 -31.76
N MET A 823 -0.65 -15.54 -31.84
CA MET A 823 -1.12 -14.75 -32.99
C MET A 823 -1.51 -13.34 -32.56
N ARG A 824 -1.47 -12.38 -33.50
CA ARG A 824 -2.01 -11.03 -33.31
C ARG A 824 -3.05 -10.64 -34.37
N TRP A 825 -4.00 -9.80 -33.99
CA TRP A 825 -4.98 -9.12 -34.85
C TRP A 825 -4.92 -7.62 -34.61
N THR A 826 -4.58 -6.86 -35.66
CA THR A 826 -4.54 -5.39 -35.61
C THR A 826 -5.92 -4.80 -35.89
N GLN A 827 -6.24 -3.66 -35.28
CA GLN A 827 -7.48 -2.93 -35.55
C GLN A 827 -7.60 -2.52 -37.04
N GLY A 828 -8.79 -2.68 -37.61
CA GLY A 828 -9.10 -2.49 -39.04
C GLY A 828 -9.84 -3.70 -39.63
N ASP A 829 -10.28 -3.64 -40.89
CA ASP A 829 -11.07 -4.68 -41.58
C ASP A 829 -10.34 -6.03 -41.82
N LYS A 830 -9.26 -6.32 -41.08
CA LYS A 830 -8.53 -7.57 -41.18
C LYS A 830 -9.28 -8.68 -40.44
N ILE A 831 -9.77 -9.65 -41.21
CA ILE A 831 -10.45 -10.86 -40.72
C ILE A 831 -9.44 -11.93 -40.26
N GLN A 832 -8.17 -11.83 -40.67
CA GLN A 832 -7.13 -12.81 -40.37
C GLN A 832 -6.03 -12.26 -39.45
N GLY A 833 -5.50 -13.13 -38.60
CA GLY A 833 -4.39 -12.85 -37.70
C GLY A 833 -3.03 -13.05 -38.36
N THR A 834 -1.97 -12.78 -37.60
CA THR A 834 -0.58 -13.01 -37.98
C THR A 834 0.12 -13.75 -36.86
N VAL A 835 0.85 -14.82 -37.18
CA VAL A 835 1.68 -15.53 -36.20
C VAL A 835 2.85 -14.64 -35.81
N ILE A 836 3.07 -14.47 -34.50
CA ILE A 836 4.19 -13.68 -33.97
C ILE A 836 5.34 -14.55 -33.47
N VAL A 837 5.02 -15.68 -32.80
CA VAL A 837 5.97 -16.71 -32.36
C VAL A 837 5.29 -18.08 -32.39
N GLY A 838 6.09 -19.14 -32.55
CA GLY A 838 5.60 -20.51 -32.66
C GLY A 838 5.03 -20.83 -34.05
N GLY A 839 4.15 -21.82 -34.14
CA GLY A 839 3.58 -22.29 -35.42
C GLY A 839 4.50 -23.22 -36.22
N ASN A 840 5.66 -23.60 -35.68
CA ASN A 840 6.63 -24.53 -36.29
C ASN A 840 6.37 -26.01 -35.90
N GLY A 841 5.10 -26.35 -35.68
CA GLY A 841 4.68 -27.65 -35.17
C GLY A 841 4.81 -27.81 -33.65
N LYS A 842 4.17 -28.85 -33.13
CA LYS A 842 4.30 -29.26 -31.72
C LYS A 842 5.71 -29.76 -31.45
N GLY A 843 6.37 -29.26 -30.41
CA GLY A 843 7.70 -29.75 -30.03
C GLY A 843 8.34 -28.97 -28.89
N GLU A 844 9.59 -29.32 -28.58
CA GLU A 844 10.40 -28.77 -27.47
C GLU A 844 11.49 -27.77 -27.95
N GLY A 845 11.64 -27.59 -29.27
CA GLY A 845 12.60 -26.63 -29.83
C GLY A 845 12.36 -25.19 -29.38
N ALA A 846 13.37 -24.33 -29.49
CA ALA A 846 13.29 -22.92 -29.06
C ALA A 846 12.24 -22.11 -29.84
N ASN A 847 11.89 -22.53 -31.05
CA ASN A 847 10.85 -21.92 -31.89
C ASN A 847 9.57 -22.77 -31.98
N GLN A 848 9.44 -23.77 -31.11
CA GLN A 848 8.28 -24.67 -31.02
C GLN A 848 7.61 -24.54 -29.66
N PHE A 849 6.31 -24.81 -29.64
CA PHE A 849 5.53 -24.92 -28.42
C PHE A 849 4.80 -26.25 -28.37
N SER A 850 4.42 -26.66 -27.17
CA SER A 850 3.53 -27.76 -26.89
C SER A 850 2.39 -27.22 -26.02
N GLY A 851 1.49 -26.45 -26.64
CA GLY A 851 0.35 -25.85 -25.95
C GLY A 851 0.69 -24.54 -25.23
N PRO A 852 1.00 -23.44 -25.94
CA PRO A 852 1.18 -22.14 -25.31
C PRO A 852 -0.12 -21.72 -24.61
N TYR A 853 -0.03 -21.24 -23.38
CA TYR A 853 -1.18 -21.05 -22.50
C TYR A 853 -1.39 -19.60 -22.09
N GLY A 854 -0.88 -19.19 -20.92
CA GLY A 854 -0.78 -17.79 -20.51
C GLY A 854 0.46 -17.13 -21.12
N PHE A 855 0.40 -15.82 -21.35
CA PHE A 855 1.56 -15.03 -21.76
C PHE A 855 1.47 -13.59 -21.22
N SER A 856 2.60 -12.90 -21.13
CA SER A 856 2.68 -11.49 -20.75
C SER A 856 3.83 -10.80 -21.48
N PHE A 857 3.74 -9.47 -21.56
CA PHE A 857 4.83 -8.63 -22.07
C PHE A 857 5.55 -7.93 -20.92
N ASP A 858 6.87 -7.78 -21.01
CA ASP A 858 7.66 -6.98 -20.07
C ASP A 858 7.72 -5.49 -20.46
N ARG A 859 8.47 -4.69 -19.69
CA ARG A 859 8.67 -3.24 -19.91
C ARG A 859 9.42 -2.87 -21.20
N GLN A 860 10.04 -3.85 -21.84
CA GLN A 860 10.75 -3.72 -23.11
C GLN A 860 9.98 -4.38 -24.27
N ASP A 861 8.72 -4.78 -24.02
CA ASP A 861 7.85 -5.46 -24.97
C ASP A 861 8.37 -6.85 -25.41
N ASN A 862 9.26 -7.46 -24.62
CA ASN A 862 9.61 -8.86 -24.78
C ASN A 862 8.42 -9.74 -24.36
N LEU A 863 8.18 -10.81 -25.10
CA LEU A 863 7.07 -11.72 -24.89
C LEU A 863 7.50 -12.91 -24.04
N TYR A 864 6.76 -13.19 -22.97
CA TYR A 864 6.94 -14.36 -22.11
C TYR A 864 5.74 -15.29 -22.29
N VAL A 865 5.97 -16.55 -22.63
CA VAL A 865 4.91 -17.53 -22.94
C VAL A 865 5.07 -18.76 -22.06
N VAL A 866 4.00 -19.16 -21.37
CA VAL A 866 3.92 -20.48 -20.71
C VAL A 866 3.74 -21.54 -21.78
N ASP A 867 4.72 -22.42 -21.91
CA ASP A 867 4.73 -23.55 -22.82
C ASP A 867 4.28 -24.80 -22.05
N MET A 868 2.97 -24.91 -21.83
CA MET A 868 2.35 -25.72 -20.77
C MET A 868 2.82 -27.18 -20.74
N ASN A 869 2.78 -27.91 -21.85
CA ASN A 869 3.15 -29.33 -21.85
C ASN A 869 4.65 -29.58 -21.94
N ASN A 870 5.46 -28.53 -22.09
CA ASN A 870 6.91 -28.59 -21.99
C ASN A 870 7.40 -28.11 -20.61
N ASP A 871 6.49 -27.81 -19.68
CA ASP A 871 6.75 -27.42 -18.28
C ASP A 871 7.80 -26.30 -18.14
N ARG A 872 7.69 -25.28 -19.00
CA ARG A 872 8.63 -24.16 -19.06
C ARG A 872 7.95 -22.85 -19.44
N VAL A 873 8.65 -21.75 -19.16
CA VAL A 873 8.32 -20.42 -19.71
C VAL A 873 9.43 -19.97 -20.64
N GLN A 874 9.06 -19.54 -21.84
CA GLN A 874 9.98 -19.05 -22.85
C GLN A 874 9.84 -17.53 -23.03
N ARG A 875 10.97 -16.82 -23.09
CA ARG A 875 11.08 -15.40 -23.41
C ARG A 875 11.54 -15.19 -24.85
N PHE A 876 10.84 -14.34 -25.58
CA PHE A 876 11.16 -13.92 -26.94
C PHE A 876 11.44 -12.42 -26.94
N SER A 877 12.64 -12.04 -27.35
CA SER A 877 13.02 -10.63 -27.40
C SER A 877 12.44 -9.94 -28.63
N ILE A 878 11.98 -8.71 -28.46
CA ILE A 878 11.56 -7.86 -29.58
C ILE A 878 12.79 -7.47 -30.41
N GLU A 879 12.65 -7.39 -31.74
CA GLU A 879 13.74 -7.07 -32.68
C GLU A 879 14.00 -5.57 -32.88
#